data_AF-A0AA40APJ2-F1
#
_entry.id   AF-A0AA40APJ2-F1
#
_cell.length_a   1.000
_cell.length_b   1.000
_cell.length_c   1.000
_cell.angle_alpha   90.00
_cell.angle_beta   90.00
_cell.angle_gamma   90.00
#
_symmetry.space_group_name_H-M   'P 1'
#
loop_
_entity.id
_entity.type
_entity.pdbx_description
1 polymer ?
#
loop_
_entity_poly.entity_id
_entity_poly.type
_entity_poly.pdbx_seq_one_letter_code
_entity_poly.pdbx_strand_id
1 'polypeptide(L)'
;MATAVSEPPAPVEGIQEKVSGPLLIPLPNPSAKGKPVEHPALTEDQQKKYEWLLEHVKEWTEVPSAKEKTGPLTDNEKQWLTRECLLRYLRATKWHEKEAGKRLLDTLTWRRDYGVEINVLTPEHCSPENETGKQIILGYDKEGRPCHYLSPGRQNTEASPRQVQHLVFMLERVIEMMPAQVETLSLMIDYKPSKTRSNTNPGIAMAREVLNILQNHYPERLGKALIINTPWFVHGFFKIITPFIDPHTREKLKFNEDMTQYVPSEQLWTTFKGNLEFEYDHSVYWPALMKLCTERREARKQRWIAGGKHIGESEDYLSGHAATVNNPVPTMTSPNPPTTTKAWTYSKAKGLPRQVLTLTTTHPVAPFPPLLAAEANQDWLLLRVSYAALNPGDVVTMSVLPSFLRSGPAKTACVPTMDVSATVVDFWAAPGSQPGRTFAAGDSVVGFVTFDHLRTTGNGGLQEVVALPARFFVRVPQGKSQREAAGLLLAGCTAWQQVVLDYTRYGDLVGELATRYGGKPFDVIIDGWGNQMLFNHCARFLKPEGFYNAASIHYDGFAAWPVLVSGLTLLWNAIRPKSTWLGGTGRNWMAANMMDPGIEFMEQVVALFTEGKIRVVVDSEWSFEQVHEAFDVLISGRARGKVIVKVAE
;
A
#
# COMPACT_ATOMS: atom_id res chain seq x y z
N MET A 1 -24.62 8.55 41.10
CA MET A 1 -23.16 8.50 41.28
C MET A 1 -22.58 7.80 40.07
N ALA A 2 -22.09 8.59 39.10
CA ALA A 2 -21.51 8.09 37.87
C ALA A 2 -20.05 7.71 38.13
N THR A 3 -19.69 6.46 37.88
CA THR A 3 -18.31 5.98 37.89
C THR A 3 -17.61 6.46 36.63
N ALA A 4 -16.60 7.30 36.81
CA ALA A 4 -15.74 7.83 35.75
C ALA A 4 -15.04 6.70 35.00
N VAL A 5 -15.21 6.68 33.67
CA VAL A 5 -14.42 5.85 32.76
C VAL A 5 -13.08 6.58 32.57
N SER A 6 -11.99 5.93 32.97
CA SER A 6 -10.63 6.48 32.85
C SER A 6 -10.23 6.63 31.38
N GLU A 7 -9.70 7.80 31.02
CA GLU A 7 -9.08 8.08 29.71
C GLU A 7 -7.97 7.06 29.37
N PRO A 8 -7.79 6.70 28.10
CA PRO A 8 -6.62 5.93 27.67
C PRO A 8 -5.35 6.81 27.81
N PRO A 9 -4.19 6.24 28.21
CA PRO A 9 -2.97 7.01 28.36
C PRO A 9 -2.52 7.56 27.00
N ALA A 10 -2.00 8.78 27.01
CA ALA A 10 -1.43 9.46 25.85
C ALA A 10 -0.31 8.64 25.17
N PRO A 11 -0.07 8.82 23.86
CA PRO A 11 1.08 8.23 23.20
C PRO A 11 2.34 8.89 23.77
N VAL A 12 3.20 8.08 24.39
CA VAL A 12 4.53 8.53 24.83
C VAL A 12 5.36 8.78 23.56
N GLU A 13 5.52 10.05 23.18
CA GLU A 13 6.58 10.48 22.27
C GLU A 13 7.93 10.17 22.90
N GLY A 14 8.83 9.64 22.06
CA GLY A 14 10.00 8.89 22.48
C GLY A 14 11.02 9.71 23.27
N ILE A 15 11.34 9.17 24.45
CA ILE A 15 12.73 8.87 24.79
C ILE A 15 12.71 7.37 25.10
N GLN A 16 13.13 6.52 24.15
CA GLN A 16 13.66 5.23 24.57
C GLN A 16 14.89 5.57 25.41
N GLU A 17 14.74 5.61 26.73
CA GLU A 17 15.89 5.40 27.61
C GLU A 17 16.60 4.18 27.04
N LYS A 18 17.88 4.32 26.69
CA LYS A 18 18.74 3.18 26.42
C LYS A 18 18.68 2.31 27.67
N VAL A 19 17.78 1.33 27.67
CA VAL A 19 17.81 0.25 28.65
C VAL A 19 19.18 -0.38 28.44
N SER A 20 20.07 -0.18 29.40
CA SER A 20 21.44 -0.69 29.31
C SER A 20 21.39 -2.20 29.45
N GLY A 21 21.44 -2.94 28.35
CA GLY A 21 21.47 -4.40 28.33
C GLY A 21 20.74 -5.01 27.12
N PRO A 22 20.91 -6.32 26.90
CA PRO A 22 20.21 -7.02 25.82
C PRO A 22 18.69 -7.07 26.07
N LEU A 23 17.91 -7.05 25.00
CA LEU A 23 16.46 -7.25 25.05
C LEU A 23 16.15 -8.68 25.53
N LEU A 24 15.19 -8.83 26.44
CA LEU A 24 14.78 -10.12 27.01
C LEU A 24 13.37 -10.57 26.57
N ILE A 25 12.59 -9.67 25.96
CA ILE A 25 11.18 -9.88 25.62
C ILE A 25 10.95 -9.79 24.11
N PRO A 26 9.86 -10.36 23.56
CA PRO A 26 9.52 -10.21 22.15
C PRO A 26 9.30 -8.75 21.76
N LEU A 27 9.67 -8.39 20.53
CA LEU A 27 9.26 -7.11 19.93
C LEU A 27 7.77 -7.18 19.55
N PRO A 28 6.95 -6.20 19.97
CA PRO A 28 5.51 -6.28 19.76
C PRO A 28 5.07 -5.88 18.36
N ASN A 29 5.90 -5.18 17.58
CA ASN A 29 5.52 -4.58 16.31
C ASN A 29 6.65 -4.65 15.27
N PRO A 30 6.32 -4.70 13.97
CA PRO A 30 7.29 -4.61 12.89
C PRO A 30 7.98 -3.23 12.86
N SER A 31 9.10 -3.14 12.13
CA SER A 31 9.75 -1.86 11.84
C SER A 31 8.79 -0.97 11.04
N ALA A 32 8.80 0.34 11.29
CA ALA A 32 7.98 1.32 10.56
C ALA A 32 8.25 1.33 9.04
N LYS A 33 9.41 0.82 8.62
CA LYS A 33 9.80 0.67 7.21
C LYS A 33 9.35 -0.65 6.58
N GLY A 34 8.85 -1.59 7.38
CA GLY A 34 8.34 -2.87 6.89
C GLY A 34 7.07 -2.66 6.07
N LYS A 35 7.00 -3.26 4.89
CA LYS A 35 5.85 -3.14 3.99
C LYS A 35 5.32 -4.53 3.65
N PRO A 36 4.14 -4.93 4.17
CA PRO A 36 3.48 -6.17 3.76
C PRO A 36 3.34 -6.26 2.25
N VAL A 37 3.46 -7.48 1.71
CA VAL A 37 3.22 -7.72 0.30
C VAL A 37 1.72 -7.71 0.06
N GLU A 38 1.25 -6.79 -0.78
CA GLU A 38 -0.15 -6.75 -1.18
C GLU A 38 -0.51 -8.03 -1.94
N HIS A 39 -1.58 -8.70 -1.49
CA HIS A 39 -2.15 -9.81 -2.22
C HIS A 39 -2.85 -9.30 -3.49
N PRO A 40 -2.62 -9.92 -4.66
CA PRO A 40 -3.35 -9.56 -5.86
C PRO A 40 -4.85 -9.65 -5.63
N ALA A 41 -5.60 -8.72 -6.23
CA ALA A 41 -7.05 -8.80 -6.25
C ALA A 41 -7.50 -10.15 -6.84
N LEU A 42 -8.55 -10.73 -6.27
CA LEU A 42 -9.12 -11.98 -6.79
C LEU A 42 -9.66 -11.73 -8.20
N THR A 43 -9.40 -12.67 -9.12
CA THR A 43 -10.11 -12.68 -10.39
C THR A 43 -11.60 -12.98 -10.16
N GLU A 44 -12.46 -12.70 -11.14
CA GLU A 44 -13.90 -13.01 -11.02
C GLU A 44 -14.16 -14.50 -10.72
N ASP A 45 -13.41 -15.42 -11.32
CA ASP A 45 -13.51 -16.87 -11.05
C ASP A 45 -13.12 -17.20 -9.60
N GLN A 46 -12.02 -16.61 -9.13
CA GLN A 46 -11.54 -16.78 -7.76
C GLN A 46 -12.53 -16.23 -6.75
N GLN A 47 -13.13 -15.07 -7.02
CA GLN A 47 -14.15 -14.46 -6.18
C GLN A 47 -15.38 -15.38 -6.06
N LYS A 48 -15.88 -15.92 -7.18
CA LYS A 48 -17.01 -16.87 -7.17
C LYS A 48 -16.72 -18.13 -6.36
N LYS A 49 -15.51 -18.68 -6.47
CA LYS A 49 -15.08 -19.86 -5.69
C LYS A 49 -14.95 -19.57 -4.20
N TYR A 50 -14.49 -18.38 -3.84
CA TYR A 50 -14.46 -17.92 -2.47
C TYR A 50 -15.88 -17.78 -1.90
N GLU A 51 -16.79 -17.14 -2.63
CA GLU A 51 -18.20 -16.97 -2.22
C GLU A 51 -18.89 -18.32 -2.04
N TRP A 52 -18.72 -19.23 -3.00
CA TRP A 52 -19.24 -20.59 -2.90
C TRP A 52 -18.74 -21.30 -1.63
N LEU A 53 -17.43 -21.24 -1.36
CA LEU A 53 -16.86 -21.89 -0.18
C LEU A 53 -17.37 -21.24 1.11
N LEU A 54 -17.46 -19.92 1.16
CA LEU A 54 -17.97 -19.19 2.31
C LEU A 54 -19.42 -19.56 2.63
N GLU A 55 -20.28 -19.66 1.61
CA GLU A 55 -21.67 -20.09 1.78
C GLU A 55 -21.75 -21.51 2.34
N HIS A 56 -20.98 -22.46 1.78
CA HIS A 56 -20.98 -23.85 2.25
C HIS A 56 -20.43 -24.00 3.68
N VAL A 57 -19.42 -23.22 4.05
CA VAL A 57 -18.87 -23.23 5.41
C VAL A 57 -19.85 -22.63 6.42
N LYS A 58 -20.65 -21.63 6.01
CA LYS A 58 -21.71 -21.05 6.87
C LYS A 58 -22.86 -22.03 7.15
N GLU A 59 -23.05 -23.03 6.30
CA GLU A 59 -24.04 -24.10 6.50
C GLU A 59 -23.56 -25.20 7.47
N TRP A 60 -22.27 -25.23 7.82
CA TRP A 60 -21.76 -26.22 8.76
C TRP A 60 -22.34 -26.04 10.15
N THR A 61 -23.02 -27.07 10.65
CA THR A 61 -23.59 -27.10 11.98
C THR A 61 -22.74 -27.90 12.95
N GLU A 62 -22.08 -28.96 12.48
CA GLU A 62 -21.21 -29.84 13.27
C GLU A 62 -19.81 -29.96 12.68
N VAL A 63 -18.83 -30.24 13.55
CA VAL A 63 -17.51 -30.72 13.15
C VAL A 63 -17.37 -32.15 13.66
N PRO A 64 -16.98 -33.11 12.80
CA PRO A 64 -16.75 -34.49 13.22
C PRO A 64 -15.48 -34.61 14.07
N SER A 65 -15.36 -35.70 14.80
CA SER A 65 -14.17 -36.06 15.59
C SER A 65 -14.06 -37.57 15.72
N ALA A 66 -12.83 -38.09 15.67
CA ALA A 66 -12.58 -39.51 15.90
C ALA A 66 -12.43 -39.88 17.39
N LYS A 67 -12.46 -38.89 18.30
CA LYS A 67 -12.22 -39.05 19.76
C LYS A 67 -13.42 -38.63 20.62
N GLU A 68 -14.64 -38.89 20.14
CA GLU A 68 -15.90 -38.57 20.84
C GLU A 68 -16.10 -37.07 21.13
N LYS A 69 -15.45 -36.18 20.36
CA LYS A 69 -15.63 -34.71 20.45
C LYS A 69 -16.47 -34.14 19.31
N THR A 70 -17.28 -34.98 18.67
CA THR A 70 -18.22 -34.55 17.63
C THR A 70 -19.24 -33.63 18.26
N GLY A 71 -19.57 -32.53 17.59
CA GLY A 71 -20.48 -31.55 18.15
C GLY A 71 -20.52 -30.25 17.36
N PRO A 72 -21.34 -29.29 17.80
CA PRO A 72 -21.59 -28.07 17.06
C PRO A 72 -20.33 -27.22 16.89
N LEU A 73 -20.30 -26.36 15.85
CA LEU A 73 -19.23 -25.36 15.71
C LEU A 73 -19.21 -24.43 16.92
N THR A 74 -18.07 -24.36 17.59
CA THR A 74 -17.82 -23.44 18.70
C THR A 74 -17.52 -22.03 18.20
N ASP A 75 -17.65 -21.02 19.07
CA ASP A 75 -17.33 -19.64 18.72
C ASP A 75 -15.86 -19.46 18.31
N ASN A 76 -14.93 -20.20 18.92
CA ASN A 76 -13.50 -20.15 18.56
C ASN A 76 -13.28 -20.70 17.13
N GLU A 77 -13.95 -21.79 16.77
CA GLU A 77 -13.85 -22.36 15.42
C GLU A 77 -14.46 -21.42 14.38
N LYS A 78 -15.60 -20.79 14.68
CA LYS A 78 -16.21 -19.77 13.80
C LYS A 78 -15.27 -18.57 13.62
N GLN A 79 -14.61 -18.14 14.69
CA GLN A 79 -13.61 -17.07 14.64
C GLN A 79 -12.37 -17.47 13.83
N TRP A 80 -11.96 -18.75 13.86
CA TRP A 80 -10.83 -19.26 13.10
C TRP A 80 -11.11 -19.32 11.58
N LEU A 81 -12.37 -19.52 11.20
CA LEU A 81 -12.85 -19.54 9.81
C LEU A 81 -12.96 -18.13 9.20
N THR A 82 -11.83 -17.41 9.15
CA THR A 82 -11.73 -16.06 8.57
C THR A 82 -11.68 -16.09 7.04
N ARG A 83 -11.93 -14.94 6.40
CA ARG A 83 -11.79 -14.79 4.94
C ARG A 83 -10.44 -15.29 4.44
N GLU A 84 -9.36 -14.84 5.06
CA GLU A 84 -7.99 -15.18 4.66
C GLU A 84 -7.68 -16.66 4.97
N CYS A 85 -8.30 -17.25 6.01
CA CYS A 85 -8.26 -18.69 6.22
C CYS A 85 -8.84 -19.46 5.04
N LEU A 86 -10.06 -19.13 4.62
CA LEU A 86 -10.70 -19.77 3.47
C LEU A 86 -9.85 -19.62 2.19
N LEU A 87 -9.27 -18.43 1.96
CA LEU A 87 -8.40 -18.17 0.82
C LEU A 87 -7.09 -18.98 0.86
N ARG A 88 -6.47 -19.19 2.03
CA ARG A 88 -5.30 -20.08 2.16
C ARG A 88 -5.62 -21.50 1.70
N TYR A 89 -6.78 -22.02 2.09
CA TYR A 89 -7.20 -23.37 1.69
C TYR A 89 -7.49 -23.44 0.18
N LEU A 90 -8.15 -22.43 -0.39
CA LEU A 90 -8.38 -22.34 -1.83
C LEU A 90 -7.06 -22.29 -2.62
N ARG A 91 -6.09 -21.47 -2.21
CA ARG A 91 -4.77 -21.43 -2.87
C ARG A 91 -4.06 -22.78 -2.77
N ALA A 92 -4.09 -23.41 -1.61
CA ALA A 92 -3.42 -24.68 -1.36
C ALA A 92 -4.04 -25.88 -2.10
N THR A 93 -5.28 -25.78 -2.56
CA THR A 93 -5.95 -26.77 -3.42
C THR A 93 -6.06 -26.30 -4.87
N LYS A 94 -5.25 -25.32 -5.29
CA LYS A 94 -5.23 -24.78 -6.66
C LYS A 94 -6.62 -24.32 -7.13
N TRP A 95 -7.39 -23.73 -6.22
CA TRP A 95 -8.74 -23.22 -6.44
C TRP A 95 -9.76 -24.30 -6.82
N HIS A 96 -9.60 -25.53 -6.30
CA HIS A 96 -10.65 -26.55 -6.26
C HIS A 96 -11.46 -26.40 -4.96
N GLU A 97 -12.61 -25.75 -5.05
CA GLU A 97 -13.41 -25.29 -3.90
C GLU A 97 -13.96 -26.45 -3.04
N LYS A 98 -14.37 -27.56 -3.65
CA LYS A 98 -14.81 -28.77 -2.93
C LYS A 98 -13.68 -29.42 -2.13
N GLU A 99 -12.48 -29.50 -2.71
CA GLU A 99 -11.30 -30.01 -2.03
C GLU A 99 -10.85 -29.08 -0.90
N ALA A 100 -10.96 -27.76 -1.11
CA ALA A 100 -10.68 -26.76 -0.08
C ALA A 100 -11.61 -26.94 1.12
N GLY A 101 -12.93 -27.08 0.87
CA GLY A 101 -13.92 -27.33 1.92
C GLY A 101 -13.64 -28.61 2.71
N LYS A 102 -13.33 -29.72 2.02
CA LYS A 102 -12.95 -30.98 2.68
C LYS A 102 -11.73 -30.79 3.59
N ARG A 103 -10.64 -30.23 3.05
CA ARG A 103 -9.38 -30.05 3.79
C ARG A 103 -9.52 -29.10 4.98
N LEU A 104 -10.39 -28.09 4.85
CA LEU A 104 -10.72 -27.15 5.92
C LEU A 104 -11.46 -27.87 7.06
N LEU A 105 -12.46 -28.70 6.75
CA LEU A 105 -13.18 -29.52 7.74
C LEU A 105 -12.27 -30.58 8.40
N ASP A 106 -11.41 -31.22 7.62
CA ASP A 106 -10.40 -32.16 8.13
C ASP A 106 -9.44 -31.46 9.11
N THR A 107 -9.15 -30.18 8.89
CA THR A 107 -8.33 -29.40 9.82
C THR A 107 -9.07 -29.06 11.12
N LEU A 108 -10.33 -28.64 11.06
CA LEU A 108 -11.13 -28.42 12.28
C LEU A 108 -11.23 -29.72 13.12
N THR A 109 -11.48 -30.84 12.45
CA THR A 109 -11.50 -32.19 13.05
C THR A 109 -10.17 -32.50 13.74
N TRP A 110 -9.05 -32.29 13.04
CA TRP A 110 -7.72 -32.46 13.61
C TRP A 110 -7.47 -31.53 14.80
N ARG A 111 -7.86 -30.25 14.73
CA ARG A 111 -7.68 -29.29 15.84
C ARG A 111 -8.36 -29.78 17.12
N ARG A 112 -9.57 -30.36 17.02
CA ARG A 112 -10.30 -30.98 18.15
C ARG A 112 -9.58 -32.22 18.69
N ASP A 113 -9.18 -33.12 17.81
CA ASP A 113 -8.59 -34.42 18.17
C ASP A 113 -7.17 -34.28 18.74
N TYR A 114 -6.40 -33.33 18.21
CA TYR A 114 -5.06 -32.97 18.66
C TYR A 114 -5.09 -32.12 19.93
N GLY A 115 -6.18 -31.36 20.13
CA GLY A 115 -6.37 -30.51 21.31
C GLY A 115 -5.68 -29.15 21.20
N VAL A 116 -5.70 -28.56 20.00
CA VAL A 116 -5.06 -27.25 19.75
C VAL A 116 -5.73 -26.11 20.52
N GLU A 117 -7.06 -26.15 20.63
CA GLU A 117 -7.87 -25.10 21.27
C GLU A 117 -8.37 -25.44 22.68
N ILE A 118 -8.27 -26.71 23.08
CA ILE A 118 -8.63 -27.19 24.42
C ILE A 118 -7.40 -26.99 25.33
N ASN A 119 -7.60 -26.95 26.66
CA ASN A 119 -6.58 -26.88 27.72
C ASN A 119 -5.52 -28.01 27.72
N VAL A 120 -5.13 -28.55 26.55
CA VAL A 120 -4.11 -29.56 26.33
C VAL A 120 -2.79 -28.90 25.92
N LEU A 121 -2.80 -28.02 24.92
CA LEU A 121 -1.62 -27.25 24.53
C LEU A 121 -1.50 -25.95 25.34
N THR A 122 -1.30 -26.08 26.65
CA THR A 122 -1.15 -24.91 27.54
C THR A 122 0.30 -24.39 27.57
N PRO A 123 0.50 -23.12 27.96
CA PRO A 123 1.84 -22.58 28.18
C PRO A 123 2.66 -23.40 29.18
N GLU A 124 2.04 -23.92 30.23
CA GLU A 124 2.69 -24.70 31.29
C GLU A 124 3.13 -26.07 30.76
N HIS A 125 2.29 -26.72 29.94
CA HIS A 125 2.64 -27.99 29.30
C HIS A 125 3.82 -27.85 28.34
N CYS A 126 3.87 -26.75 27.58
CA CYS A 126 4.89 -26.52 26.56
C CYS A 126 6.15 -25.83 27.10
N SER A 127 6.09 -25.13 28.25
CA SER A 127 7.20 -24.37 28.83
C SER A 127 8.49 -25.18 29.02
N PRO A 128 8.46 -26.42 29.56
CA PRO A 128 9.68 -27.23 29.72
C PRO A 128 10.41 -27.49 28.39
N GLU A 129 9.69 -27.55 27.27
CA GLU A 129 10.31 -27.71 25.96
C GLU A 129 11.07 -26.47 25.51
N ASN A 130 10.76 -25.29 26.04
CA ASN A 130 11.37 -24.03 25.62
C ASN A 130 12.29 -23.39 26.66
N GLU A 131 12.63 -24.05 27.77
CA GLU A 131 13.54 -23.51 28.79
C GLU A 131 14.89 -23.05 28.24
N THR A 132 15.35 -23.68 27.17
CA THR A 132 16.58 -23.30 26.48
C THR A 132 16.38 -22.35 25.32
N GLY A 133 15.15 -21.92 24.98
CA GLY A 133 14.89 -21.03 23.85
C GLY A 133 15.23 -21.68 22.50
N LYS A 134 14.85 -22.95 22.33
CA LYS A 134 15.04 -23.66 21.05
C LYS A 134 14.07 -23.18 19.97
N GLN A 135 12.95 -22.58 20.37
CA GLN A 135 12.07 -21.81 19.51
C GLN A 135 11.84 -20.41 20.09
N ILE A 136 12.03 -19.37 19.29
CA ILE A 136 11.90 -17.98 19.72
C ILE A 136 11.14 -17.20 18.65
N ILE A 137 10.14 -16.42 19.03
CA ILE A 137 9.49 -15.43 18.17
C ILE A 137 10.07 -14.06 18.54
N LEU A 138 10.76 -13.42 17.58
CA LEU A 138 11.46 -12.16 17.84
C LEU A 138 11.60 -11.33 16.56
N GLY A 139 11.00 -10.14 16.56
CA GLY A 139 11.11 -9.22 15.44
C GLY A 139 10.40 -9.68 14.16
N TYR A 140 10.55 -8.87 13.12
CA TYR A 140 9.79 -8.98 11.88
C TYR A 140 10.66 -8.74 10.65
N ASP A 141 10.39 -9.48 9.57
CA ASP A 141 11.06 -9.28 8.29
C ASP A 141 10.63 -7.97 7.59
N LYS A 142 11.27 -7.61 6.48
CA LYS A 142 10.97 -6.37 5.72
C LYS A 142 9.56 -6.35 5.12
N GLU A 143 8.90 -7.50 5.06
CA GLU A 143 7.54 -7.68 4.59
C GLU A 143 6.55 -7.84 5.77
N GLY A 144 6.98 -7.53 7.00
CA GLY A 144 6.14 -7.55 8.19
C GLY A 144 5.88 -8.95 8.75
N ARG A 145 6.53 -10.01 8.25
CA ARG A 145 6.34 -11.37 8.74
C ARG A 145 7.02 -11.56 10.09
N PRO A 146 6.33 -12.11 11.11
CA PRO A 146 6.99 -12.43 12.37
C PRO A 146 8.10 -13.48 12.15
N CYS A 147 9.26 -13.23 12.74
CA CYS A 147 10.42 -14.11 12.65
C CYS A 147 10.33 -15.21 13.72
N HIS A 148 10.25 -16.47 13.29
CA HIS A 148 10.25 -17.65 14.14
C HIS A 148 11.60 -18.34 14.06
N TYR A 149 12.41 -18.19 15.09
CA TYR A 149 13.73 -18.79 15.22
C TYR A 149 13.64 -20.22 15.71
N LEU A 150 14.31 -21.12 15.00
CA LEU A 150 14.52 -22.52 15.36
C LEU A 150 16.01 -22.77 15.52
N SER A 151 16.40 -23.25 16.69
CA SER A 151 17.80 -23.60 16.98
C SER A 151 17.88 -25.06 17.43
N PRO A 152 18.02 -26.03 16.50
CA PRO A 152 18.16 -27.44 16.85
C PRO A 152 19.27 -27.72 17.87
N GLY A 153 20.36 -26.94 17.84
CA GLY A 153 21.46 -27.06 18.80
C GLY A 153 21.07 -26.70 20.24
N ARG A 154 19.91 -26.08 20.47
CA ARG A 154 19.38 -25.74 21.79
C ARG A 154 18.41 -26.80 22.32
N GLN A 155 18.31 -27.98 21.69
CA GLN A 155 17.48 -29.07 22.19
C GLN A 155 17.80 -29.41 23.66
N ASN A 156 16.76 -29.59 24.47
CA ASN A 156 16.87 -29.75 25.91
C ASN A 156 16.08 -30.92 26.49
N THR A 157 15.25 -31.57 25.69
CA THR A 157 14.41 -32.68 26.11
C THR A 157 14.66 -33.91 25.25
N GLU A 158 14.39 -35.07 25.83
CA GLU A 158 14.34 -36.33 25.10
C GLU A 158 13.17 -36.34 24.11
N ALA A 159 13.33 -37.13 23.03
CA ALA A 159 12.32 -37.26 21.99
C ALA A 159 10.97 -37.72 22.58
N SER A 160 9.94 -36.91 22.41
CA SER A 160 8.61 -37.19 22.95
C SER A 160 7.52 -36.49 22.12
N PRO A 161 6.25 -36.94 22.21
CA PRO A 161 5.13 -36.25 21.57
C PRO A 161 5.03 -34.77 21.96
N ARG A 162 5.51 -34.41 23.15
CA ARG A 162 5.54 -33.04 23.66
C ARG A 162 6.39 -32.10 22.79
N GLN A 163 7.40 -32.62 22.09
CA GLN A 163 8.21 -31.83 21.16
C GLN A 163 7.39 -31.37 19.95
N VAL A 164 6.55 -32.25 19.40
CA VAL A 164 5.65 -31.92 18.28
C VAL A 164 4.54 -30.99 18.75
N GLN A 165 3.99 -31.23 19.94
CA GLN A 165 3.02 -30.36 20.59
C GLN A 165 3.58 -28.95 20.83
N HIS A 166 4.82 -28.83 21.30
CA HIS A 166 5.50 -27.55 21.46
C HIS A 166 5.71 -26.84 20.12
N LEU A 167 6.06 -27.55 19.06
CA LEU A 167 6.14 -26.97 17.71
C LEU A 167 4.78 -26.42 17.26
N VAL A 168 3.71 -27.20 17.40
CA VAL A 168 2.33 -26.76 17.07
C VAL A 168 1.95 -25.55 17.93
N PHE A 169 2.26 -25.59 19.22
CA PHE A 169 2.01 -24.49 20.14
C PHE A 169 2.70 -23.20 19.67
N MET A 170 4.00 -23.25 19.37
CA MET A 170 4.77 -22.10 18.90
C MET A 170 4.31 -21.62 17.52
N LEU A 171 3.84 -22.52 16.65
CA LEU A 171 3.20 -22.14 15.38
C LEU A 171 1.91 -21.34 15.59
N GLU A 172 1.06 -21.72 16.55
CA GLU A 172 -0.12 -20.90 16.89
C GLU A 172 0.29 -19.55 17.49
N ARG A 173 1.35 -19.49 18.33
CA ARG A 173 1.86 -18.23 18.89
C ARG A 173 2.39 -17.27 17.82
N VAL A 174 3.14 -17.77 16.83
CA VAL A 174 3.65 -16.91 15.76
C VAL A 174 2.53 -16.43 14.83
N ILE A 175 1.47 -17.22 14.64
CA ILE A 175 0.27 -16.79 13.91
C ILE A 175 -0.45 -15.66 14.67
N GLU A 176 -0.58 -15.76 15.99
CA GLU A 176 -1.14 -14.67 16.82
C GLU A 176 -0.29 -13.39 16.76
N MET A 177 1.00 -13.52 16.46
CA MET A 177 1.95 -12.41 16.31
C MET A 177 1.92 -11.76 14.92
N MET A 178 1.16 -12.29 13.96
CA MET A 178 1.04 -11.70 12.63
C MET A 178 0.33 -10.33 12.71
N PRO A 179 0.92 -9.26 12.12
CA PRO A 179 0.22 -8.00 11.94
C PRO A 179 -0.83 -8.13 10.82
N ALA A 180 -1.62 -7.08 10.62
CA ALA A 180 -2.55 -7.01 9.50
C ALA A 180 -1.85 -7.18 8.16
N GLN A 181 -2.58 -7.68 7.17
CA GLN A 181 -2.13 -7.97 5.80
C GLN A 181 -1.02 -9.04 5.70
N VAL A 182 -0.67 -9.69 6.81
CA VAL A 182 0.39 -10.70 6.85
C VAL A 182 -0.19 -12.05 7.24
N GLU A 183 -0.13 -13.00 6.31
CA GLU A 183 -0.62 -14.38 6.54
C GLU A 183 0.51 -15.41 6.74
N THR A 184 1.76 -14.98 6.59
CA THR A 184 2.94 -15.86 6.50
C THR A 184 4.03 -15.48 7.51
N LEU A 185 4.86 -16.45 7.90
CA LEU A 185 5.99 -16.25 8.82
C LEU A 185 7.33 -16.28 8.07
N SER A 186 8.36 -15.73 8.71
CA SER A 186 9.77 -15.90 8.31
C SER A 186 10.44 -16.90 9.26
N LEU A 187 10.86 -18.04 8.73
CA LEU A 187 11.47 -19.10 9.52
C LEU A 187 12.99 -18.89 9.59
N MET A 188 13.54 -18.69 10.79
CA MET A 188 14.96 -18.40 11.00
C MET A 188 15.63 -19.65 11.58
N ILE A 189 16.46 -20.36 10.83
CA ILE A 189 17.05 -21.64 11.31
C ILE A 189 18.54 -21.47 11.55
N ASP A 190 18.98 -21.73 12.77
CA ASP A 190 20.39 -21.77 13.14
C ASP A 190 20.82 -23.20 13.51
N TYR A 191 21.63 -23.82 12.66
CA TYR A 191 22.16 -25.17 12.88
C TYR A 191 23.43 -25.21 13.74
N LYS A 192 23.89 -24.08 14.30
CA LYS A 192 25.07 -24.04 15.16
C LYS A 192 24.92 -25.06 16.30
N PRO A 193 25.86 -26.02 16.43
CA PRO A 193 25.80 -27.01 17.50
C PRO A 193 26.01 -26.34 18.86
N SER A 194 25.40 -26.89 19.91
CA SER A 194 25.71 -26.48 21.28
C SER A 194 27.08 -27.01 21.70
N LYS A 195 27.78 -26.24 22.55
CA LYS A 195 29.05 -26.65 23.16
C LYS A 195 28.92 -27.91 24.04
N THR A 196 27.72 -28.19 24.53
CA THR A 196 27.44 -29.27 25.50
C THR A 196 26.47 -30.32 24.98
N ARG A 197 25.88 -30.13 23.79
CA ARG A 197 24.86 -31.03 23.22
C ARG A 197 25.00 -31.13 21.71
N SER A 198 24.96 -32.35 21.17
CA SER A 198 24.92 -32.57 19.72
C SER A 198 23.55 -32.23 19.16
N ASN A 199 23.48 -31.82 17.88
CA ASN A 199 22.22 -31.69 17.16
C ASN A 199 21.59 -33.09 17.05
N THR A 200 20.62 -33.40 17.90
CA THR A 200 19.86 -34.64 17.79
C THR A 200 18.90 -34.52 16.62
N ASN A 201 19.16 -35.24 15.54
CA ASN A 201 18.20 -35.32 14.44
C ASN A 201 16.90 -35.96 14.98
N PRO A 202 15.72 -35.37 14.72
CA PRO A 202 14.47 -36.01 15.10
C PRO A 202 14.35 -37.35 14.37
N GLY A 203 13.80 -38.37 15.05
CA GLY A 203 13.54 -39.66 14.45
C GLY A 203 12.59 -39.54 13.25
N ILE A 204 12.72 -40.44 12.26
CA ILE A 204 11.94 -40.42 11.00
C ILE A 204 10.43 -40.34 11.24
N ALA A 205 9.92 -41.04 12.27
CA ALA A 205 8.50 -41.00 12.62
C ALA A 205 8.03 -39.59 13.01
N MET A 206 8.79 -38.91 13.87
CA MET A 206 8.51 -37.53 14.28
C MET A 206 8.62 -36.55 13.11
N ALA A 207 9.63 -36.72 12.25
CA ALA A 207 9.76 -35.90 11.04
C ALA A 207 8.57 -36.06 10.08
N ARG A 208 8.05 -37.29 9.92
CA ARG A 208 6.85 -37.56 9.11
C ARG A 208 5.60 -36.96 9.73
N GLU A 209 5.44 -37.04 11.05
CA GLU A 209 4.32 -36.43 11.77
C GLU A 209 4.31 -34.91 11.59
N VAL A 210 5.46 -34.26 11.83
CA VAL A 210 5.61 -32.81 11.63
C VAL A 210 5.30 -32.42 10.19
N LEU A 211 5.83 -33.16 9.21
CA LEU A 211 5.56 -32.89 7.79
C LEU A 211 4.07 -33.01 7.48
N ASN A 212 3.41 -34.06 7.97
CA ASN A 212 1.98 -34.26 7.80
C ASN A 212 1.15 -33.11 8.39
N ILE A 213 1.51 -32.63 9.58
CA ILE A 213 0.84 -31.50 10.22
C ILE A 213 1.01 -30.22 9.39
N LEU A 214 2.25 -29.88 9.03
CA LEU A 214 2.56 -28.66 8.28
C LEU A 214 1.89 -28.67 6.90
N GLN A 215 1.95 -29.80 6.19
CA GLN A 215 1.35 -29.92 4.86
C GLN A 215 -0.17 -29.85 4.93
N ASN A 216 -0.83 -30.57 5.84
CA ASN A 216 -2.29 -30.68 5.79
C ASN A 216 -3.02 -29.55 6.52
N HIS A 217 -2.46 -29.05 7.63
CA HIS A 217 -3.18 -28.19 8.58
C HIS A 217 -2.64 -26.75 8.67
N TYR A 218 -1.46 -26.47 8.09
CA TYR A 218 -0.88 -25.11 8.01
C TYR A 218 -0.56 -24.70 6.56
N PRO A 219 -1.53 -24.79 5.62
CA PRO A 219 -1.31 -24.39 4.24
C PRO A 219 -0.92 -22.91 4.13
N GLU A 220 -0.06 -22.59 3.16
CA GLU A 220 0.27 -21.20 2.79
C GLU A 220 0.83 -20.34 3.94
N ARG A 221 1.48 -20.94 4.95
CA ARG A 221 2.06 -20.20 6.10
C ARG A 221 3.56 -19.85 5.95
N LEU A 222 4.30 -20.56 5.10
CA LEU A 222 5.74 -20.27 4.90
C LEU A 222 5.94 -19.12 3.91
N GLY A 223 6.47 -17.99 4.41
CA GLY A 223 6.86 -16.85 3.60
C GLY A 223 8.29 -16.96 3.10
N LYS A 224 9.25 -17.04 4.02
CA LYS A 224 10.69 -17.28 3.75
C LYS A 224 11.26 -18.24 4.79
N ALA A 225 12.34 -18.95 4.44
CA ALA A 225 13.18 -19.66 5.41
C ALA A 225 14.63 -19.21 5.25
N LEU A 226 15.18 -18.60 6.29
CA LEU A 226 16.51 -18.02 6.37
C LEU A 226 17.39 -18.92 7.24
N ILE A 227 18.35 -19.61 6.63
CA ILE A 227 19.08 -20.72 7.26
C ILE A 227 20.55 -20.35 7.34
N ILE A 228 21.13 -20.42 8.54
CA ILE A 228 22.55 -20.17 8.80
C ILE A 228 23.23 -21.37 9.45
N ASN A 229 24.57 -21.37 9.44
CA ASN A 229 25.43 -22.39 10.04
C ASN A 229 25.10 -23.81 9.55
N THR A 230 24.64 -23.91 8.29
CA THR A 230 24.17 -25.14 7.69
C THR A 230 25.30 -26.19 7.63
N PRO A 231 25.14 -27.38 8.22
CA PRO A 231 26.13 -28.44 8.13
C PRO A 231 26.32 -28.88 6.68
N TRP A 232 27.55 -29.27 6.31
CA TRP A 232 27.90 -29.64 4.93
C TRP A 232 26.97 -30.75 4.35
N PHE A 233 26.48 -31.65 5.19
CA PHE A 233 25.59 -32.75 4.76
C PHE A 233 24.17 -32.28 4.39
N VAL A 234 23.69 -31.15 4.93
CA VAL A 234 22.38 -30.59 4.57
C VAL A 234 22.38 -30.14 3.11
N HIS A 235 23.51 -29.61 2.62
CA HIS A 235 23.66 -29.30 1.19
C HIS A 235 23.61 -30.56 0.31
N GLY A 236 24.14 -31.70 0.79
CA GLY A 236 24.06 -32.99 0.11
C GLY A 236 22.62 -33.51 0.03
N PHE A 237 21.90 -33.50 1.15
CA PHE A 237 20.48 -33.87 1.23
C PHE A 237 19.62 -32.97 0.32
N PHE A 238 19.83 -31.65 0.38
CA PHE A 238 19.04 -30.68 -0.38
C PHE A 238 19.23 -30.86 -1.89
N LYS A 239 20.46 -31.13 -2.36
CA LYS A 239 20.74 -31.44 -3.78
C LYS A 239 19.94 -32.65 -4.31
N ILE A 240 19.70 -33.66 -3.47
CA ILE A 240 18.95 -34.86 -3.85
C ILE A 240 17.45 -34.57 -3.99
N ILE A 241 16.89 -33.75 -3.09
CA ILE A 241 15.44 -33.49 -3.08
C ILE A 241 15.02 -32.28 -3.94
N THR A 242 15.94 -31.37 -4.28
CA THR A 242 15.67 -30.15 -5.06
C THR A 242 14.88 -30.37 -6.36
N PRO A 243 15.12 -31.43 -7.16
CA PRO A 243 14.32 -31.70 -8.37
C PRO A 243 12.84 -31.93 -8.12
N PHE A 244 12.47 -32.33 -6.90
CA PHE A 244 11.10 -32.67 -6.48
C PHE A 244 10.42 -31.54 -5.69
N ILE A 245 11.14 -30.45 -5.41
CA ILE A 245 10.61 -29.27 -4.71
C ILE A 245 10.04 -28.30 -5.73
N ASP A 246 8.77 -27.95 -5.56
CA ASP A 246 8.08 -26.92 -6.32
C ASP A 246 8.92 -25.62 -6.39
N PRO A 247 9.08 -24.98 -7.57
CA PRO A 247 9.89 -23.78 -7.72
C PRO A 247 9.57 -22.66 -6.71
N HIS A 248 8.29 -22.42 -6.39
CA HIS A 248 7.90 -21.41 -5.40
C HIS A 248 8.36 -21.77 -3.99
N THR A 249 8.46 -23.05 -3.64
CA THR A 249 9.01 -23.47 -2.34
C THR A 249 10.52 -23.28 -2.29
N ARG A 250 11.22 -23.47 -3.41
CA ARG A 250 12.68 -23.30 -3.51
C ARG A 250 13.11 -21.84 -3.38
N GLU A 251 12.38 -20.92 -4.01
CA GLU A 251 12.68 -19.48 -3.95
C GLU A 251 12.63 -18.89 -2.54
N LYS A 252 11.83 -19.51 -1.65
CA LYS A 252 11.67 -19.10 -0.26
C LYS A 252 12.86 -19.44 0.64
N LEU A 253 13.72 -20.38 0.24
CA LEU A 253 14.83 -20.86 1.06
C LEU A 253 16.13 -20.10 0.77
N LYS A 254 16.72 -19.47 1.78
CA LYS A 254 17.96 -18.68 1.69
C LYS A 254 19.00 -19.26 2.63
N PHE A 255 20.15 -19.68 2.10
CA PHE A 255 21.19 -20.38 2.86
C PHE A 255 22.46 -19.54 2.98
N ASN A 256 22.85 -19.21 4.20
CA ASN A 256 24.09 -18.48 4.53
C ASN A 256 24.30 -17.17 3.75
N GLU A 257 23.22 -16.54 3.30
CA GLU A 257 23.22 -15.20 2.71
C GLU A 257 23.32 -14.12 3.81
N ASP A 258 23.42 -12.85 3.39
CA ASP A 258 23.27 -11.72 4.31
C ASP A 258 21.79 -11.53 4.67
N MET A 259 21.42 -11.93 5.89
CA MET A 259 20.03 -11.91 6.34
C MET A 259 19.47 -10.49 6.52
N THR A 260 20.32 -9.46 6.57
CA THR A 260 19.88 -8.05 6.59
C THR A 260 19.22 -7.61 5.28
N GLN A 261 19.38 -8.39 4.21
CA GLN A 261 18.65 -8.21 2.96
C GLN A 261 17.15 -8.47 3.14
N TYR A 262 16.78 -9.35 4.07
CA TYR A 262 15.42 -9.83 4.27
C TYR A 262 14.78 -9.31 5.56
N VAL A 263 15.56 -9.05 6.60
CA VAL A 263 15.10 -8.56 7.91
C VAL A 263 15.78 -7.22 8.21
N PRO A 264 15.06 -6.17 8.64
CA PRO A 264 15.69 -4.93 9.09
C PRO A 264 16.71 -5.21 10.20
N SER A 265 17.88 -4.58 10.15
CA SER A 265 18.96 -4.89 11.09
C SER A 265 18.55 -4.68 12.55
N GLU A 266 17.73 -3.67 12.84
CA GLU A 266 17.18 -3.39 14.17
C GLU A 266 16.15 -4.43 14.67
N GLN A 267 15.63 -5.26 13.78
CA GLN A 267 14.69 -6.35 14.08
C GLN A 267 15.37 -7.73 14.04
N LEU A 268 16.63 -7.80 13.59
CA LEU A 268 17.36 -9.03 13.37
C LEU A 268 18.32 -9.30 14.52
N TRP A 269 18.21 -10.49 15.13
CA TRP A 269 19.08 -10.91 16.22
C TRP A 269 20.56 -10.91 15.80
N THR A 270 21.45 -10.44 16.68
CA THR A 270 22.92 -10.45 16.47
C THR A 270 23.48 -11.81 16.08
N THR A 271 22.89 -12.93 16.52
CA THR A 271 23.25 -14.29 16.06
C THR A 271 23.17 -14.45 14.54
N PHE A 272 22.24 -13.72 13.89
CA PHE A 272 22.06 -13.65 12.45
C PHE A 272 22.70 -12.40 11.83
N LYS A 273 23.66 -11.77 12.53
CA LYS A 273 24.41 -10.57 12.12
C LYS A 273 23.55 -9.29 11.99
N GLY A 274 22.44 -9.20 12.71
CA GLY A 274 21.71 -7.94 12.87
C GLY A 274 22.23 -7.09 14.03
N ASN A 275 21.46 -6.06 14.38
CA ASN A 275 21.75 -5.08 15.44
C ASN A 275 20.89 -5.28 16.69
N LEU A 276 19.96 -6.25 16.70
CA LEU A 276 19.13 -6.54 17.86
C LEU A 276 19.90 -7.42 18.85
N GLU A 277 20.44 -6.80 19.89
CA GLU A 277 21.00 -7.51 21.04
C GLU A 277 19.85 -8.14 21.84
N PHE A 278 19.76 -9.47 21.80
CA PHE A 278 18.74 -10.24 22.50
C PHE A 278 19.36 -11.40 23.26
N GLU A 279 18.91 -11.61 24.49
CA GLU A 279 19.29 -12.72 25.34
C GLU A 279 18.04 -13.46 25.82
N TYR A 280 18.09 -14.80 25.73
CA TYR A 280 16.96 -15.63 26.14
C TYR A 280 17.07 -15.98 27.63
N ASP A 281 16.20 -15.37 28.44
CA ASP A 281 15.88 -15.81 29.79
C ASP A 281 14.46 -16.36 29.78
N HIS A 282 14.29 -17.67 30.03
CA HIS A 282 12.97 -18.30 30.00
C HIS A 282 11.99 -17.68 30.99
N SER A 283 12.46 -17.30 32.18
CA SER A 283 11.62 -16.76 33.26
C SER A 283 11.04 -15.38 32.92
N VAL A 284 11.68 -14.66 31.99
CA VAL A 284 11.25 -13.34 31.51
C VAL A 284 10.55 -13.44 30.16
N TYR A 285 11.16 -14.13 29.20
CA TYR A 285 10.69 -14.22 27.83
C TYR A 285 9.36 -14.94 27.70
N TRP A 286 9.22 -16.10 28.35
CA TRP A 286 8.05 -16.96 28.16
C TRP A 286 6.75 -16.30 28.66
N PRO A 287 6.69 -15.75 29.88
CA PRO A 287 5.51 -15.00 30.33
C PRO A 287 5.20 -13.77 29.46
N ALA A 288 6.24 -13.07 28.98
CA ALA A 288 6.06 -11.89 28.11
C ALA A 288 5.44 -12.26 26.76
N LEU A 289 5.90 -13.35 26.12
CA LEU A 289 5.30 -13.86 24.88
C LEU A 289 3.85 -14.27 25.12
N MET A 290 3.56 -15.00 26.20
CA MET A 290 2.19 -15.46 26.51
C MET A 290 1.24 -14.30 26.77
N LYS A 291 1.69 -13.28 27.50
CA LYS A 291 0.92 -12.04 27.73
C LYS A 291 0.57 -11.37 26.40
N LEU A 292 1.56 -11.15 25.54
CA LEU A 292 1.35 -10.47 24.25
C LEU A 292 0.42 -11.25 23.32
N CYS A 293 0.60 -12.57 23.23
CA CYS A 293 -0.29 -13.46 22.48
C CYS A 293 -1.73 -13.41 23.00
N THR A 294 -1.90 -13.40 24.32
CA THR A 294 -3.22 -13.34 24.97
C THR A 294 -3.92 -12.01 24.71
N GLU A 295 -3.22 -10.89 24.86
CA GLU A 295 -3.72 -9.54 24.56
C GLU A 295 -4.19 -9.43 23.10
N ARG A 296 -3.38 -9.94 22.15
CA ARG A 296 -3.73 -9.95 20.73
C ARG A 296 -4.93 -10.84 20.43
N ARG A 297 -4.96 -12.06 20.99
CA ARG A 297 -6.08 -12.99 20.81
C ARG A 297 -7.38 -12.39 21.35
N GLU A 298 -7.34 -11.77 22.53
CA GLU A 298 -8.52 -11.17 23.14
C GLU A 298 -8.99 -9.94 22.37
N ALA A 299 -8.09 -9.05 21.94
CA ALA A 299 -8.44 -7.92 21.07
C ALA A 299 -9.12 -8.40 19.77
N ARG A 300 -8.59 -9.47 19.16
CA ARG A 300 -9.16 -10.11 17.98
C ARG A 300 -10.56 -10.66 18.24
N LYS A 301 -10.76 -11.30 19.41
CA LYS A 301 -12.06 -11.83 19.85
C LYS A 301 -13.07 -10.74 20.11
N GLN A 302 -12.68 -9.66 20.78
CA GLN A 302 -13.56 -8.53 21.03
C GLN A 302 -14.02 -7.87 19.72
N ARG A 303 -13.13 -7.72 18.73
CA ARG A 303 -13.54 -7.23 17.40
C ARG A 303 -14.45 -8.21 16.67
N TRP A 304 -14.19 -9.51 16.73
CA TRP A 304 -15.07 -10.51 16.14
C TRP A 304 -16.47 -10.49 16.77
N ILE A 305 -16.56 -10.35 18.10
CA ILE A 305 -17.83 -10.18 18.82
C ILE A 305 -18.52 -8.89 18.38
N ALA A 306 -17.80 -7.77 18.34
CA ALA A 306 -18.33 -6.48 17.89
C ALA A 306 -18.79 -6.51 16.42
N GLY A 307 -18.13 -7.32 15.59
CA GLY A 307 -18.50 -7.57 14.20
C GLY A 307 -19.64 -8.58 14.02
N GLY A 308 -20.35 -8.98 15.07
CA GLY A 308 -21.53 -9.85 14.95
C GLY A 308 -21.23 -11.35 14.88
N LYS A 309 -20.00 -11.77 15.25
CA LYS A 309 -19.59 -13.19 15.31
C LYS A 309 -19.69 -13.94 13.97
N HIS A 310 -19.37 -13.27 12.87
CA HIS A 310 -19.51 -13.84 11.53
C HIS A 310 -18.38 -14.81 11.17
N ILE A 311 -18.74 -15.91 10.50
CA ILE A 311 -17.80 -16.75 9.72
C ILE A 311 -17.40 -15.95 8.47
N GLY A 312 -16.12 -16.01 8.12
CA GLY A 312 -15.55 -15.30 6.98
C GLY A 312 -15.17 -13.85 7.28
N GLU A 313 -15.13 -13.45 8.55
CA GLU A 313 -14.66 -12.13 8.96
C GLU A 313 -13.18 -11.93 8.55
N SER A 314 -12.80 -10.71 8.15
CA SER A 314 -11.45 -10.45 7.66
C SER A 314 -10.43 -10.38 8.80
N GLU A 315 -9.28 -11.05 8.64
CA GLU A 315 -8.15 -10.96 9.55
C GLU A 315 -7.63 -9.51 9.71
N ASP A 316 -7.79 -8.67 8.69
CA ASP A 316 -7.44 -7.25 8.72
C ASP A 316 -8.38 -6.46 9.63
N TYR A 317 -9.69 -6.75 9.59
CA TYR A 317 -10.63 -6.18 10.54
C TYR A 317 -10.33 -6.67 11.97
N LEU A 318 -10.15 -7.97 12.12
CA LEU A 318 -9.92 -8.61 13.40
C LEU A 318 -8.60 -8.14 14.06
N SER A 319 -7.59 -7.79 13.26
CA SER A 319 -6.34 -7.18 13.74
C SER A 319 -6.45 -5.66 14.01
N GLY A 320 -7.56 -5.03 13.62
CA GLY A 320 -7.84 -3.60 13.84
C GLY A 320 -7.28 -2.68 12.77
N HIS A 321 -6.89 -3.26 11.63
CA HIS A 321 -6.40 -2.53 10.47
C HIS A 321 -7.54 -2.08 9.55
N ALA A 322 -8.56 -2.92 9.39
CA ALA A 322 -9.82 -2.54 8.77
C ALA A 322 -10.90 -2.32 9.86
N ALA A 323 -11.99 -1.63 9.53
CA ALA A 323 -13.21 -1.60 10.32
C ALA A 323 -14.20 -2.60 9.71
N THR A 324 -15.17 -3.05 10.50
CA THR A 324 -16.10 -4.18 10.27
C THR A 324 -16.45 -4.42 8.80
N VAL A 325 -16.29 -5.66 8.32
CA VAL A 325 -16.68 -6.07 6.96
C VAL A 325 -18.18 -6.40 6.85
N ASN A 326 -18.95 -6.44 7.95
CA ASN A 326 -20.42 -6.60 7.89
C ASN A 326 -21.14 -5.97 9.08
N ASN A 327 -21.83 -4.84 8.87
CA ASN A 327 -23.19 -4.49 9.34
C ASN A 327 -23.54 -3.03 8.95
N PRO A 328 -24.84 -2.66 8.93
CA PRO A 328 -25.46 -1.86 7.89
C PRO A 328 -24.83 -0.47 7.74
N VAL A 329 -24.91 0.04 6.50
CA VAL A 329 -24.73 1.44 6.10
C VAL A 329 -24.76 2.39 7.31
N PRO A 330 -23.64 3.09 7.63
CA PRO A 330 -23.68 4.13 8.65
C PRO A 330 -24.82 5.07 8.28
N THR A 331 -25.75 5.27 9.21
CA THR A 331 -26.91 6.09 8.94
C THR A 331 -26.43 7.47 8.53
N MET A 332 -26.83 7.83 7.32
CA MET A 332 -26.58 9.11 6.69
C MET A 332 -26.84 10.26 7.65
N THR A 333 -25.87 11.14 7.84
CA THR A 333 -26.07 12.40 8.55
C THR A 333 -26.58 13.53 7.64
N SER A 334 -26.73 13.30 6.32
CA SER A 334 -27.42 14.23 5.40
C SER A 334 -27.92 13.50 4.12
N PRO A 335 -28.87 14.05 3.34
CA PRO A 335 -29.66 13.30 2.35
C PRO A 335 -28.77 12.67 1.26
N ASN A 336 -29.15 11.48 0.79
CA ASN A 336 -28.48 10.69 -0.26
C ASN A 336 -27.64 11.55 -1.22
N PRO A 337 -26.32 11.33 -1.34
CA PRO A 337 -25.51 12.05 -2.30
C PRO A 337 -26.11 11.87 -3.70
N PRO A 338 -26.09 12.91 -4.54
CA PRO A 338 -26.70 12.84 -5.87
C PRO A 338 -26.02 11.71 -6.66
N THR A 339 -26.82 10.83 -7.26
CA THR A 339 -26.32 9.70 -8.06
C THR A 339 -25.83 10.14 -9.43
N THR A 340 -26.17 11.36 -9.85
CA THR A 340 -25.71 11.99 -11.07
C THR A 340 -25.34 13.45 -10.86
N THR A 341 -24.48 13.99 -11.72
CA THR A 341 -23.99 15.37 -11.70
C THR A 341 -24.00 15.95 -13.11
N LYS A 342 -24.08 17.28 -13.20
CA LYS A 342 -23.73 17.99 -14.43
C LYS A 342 -22.21 17.95 -14.60
N ALA A 343 -21.74 17.59 -15.78
CA ALA A 343 -20.31 17.43 -16.08
C ALA A 343 -20.01 17.72 -17.55
N TRP A 344 -18.81 18.20 -17.84
CA TRP A 344 -18.24 18.12 -19.18
C TRP A 344 -17.53 16.78 -19.34
N THR A 345 -17.80 16.06 -20.42
CA THR A 345 -17.22 14.73 -20.65
C THR A 345 -16.61 14.61 -22.04
N TYR A 346 -15.68 13.69 -22.21
CA TYR A 346 -15.14 13.37 -23.54
C TYR A 346 -16.17 12.69 -24.43
N SER A 347 -16.44 13.26 -25.59
CA SER A 347 -17.19 12.65 -26.68
C SER A 347 -16.33 11.59 -27.39
N LYS A 348 -16.98 10.74 -28.19
CA LYS A 348 -16.29 9.73 -29.03
C LYS A 348 -15.46 10.34 -30.16
N ALA A 349 -15.59 11.65 -30.42
CA ALA A 349 -14.88 12.35 -31.48
C ALA A 349 -13.39 12.58 -31.14
N LYS A 350 -12.59 12.92 -32.15
CA LYS A 350 -11.18 13.35 -32.01
C LYS A 350 -11.06 14.79 -32.49
N GLY A 351 -10.28 15.62 -31.79
CA GLY A 351 -10.00 16.99 -32.21
C GLY A 351 -9.90 17.96 -31.04
N LEU A 352 -10.07 19.25 -31.36
CA LEU A 352 -10.00 20.35 -30.39
C LEU A 352 -11.15 20.27 -29.36
N PRO A 353 -11.05 20.95 -28.19
CA PRO A 353 -12.03 20.85 -27.10
C PRO A 353 -13.49 20.99 -27.52
N ARG A 354 -13.83 21.91 -28.42
CA ARG A 354 -15.19 22.08 -28.98
C ARG A 354 -15.77 20.82 -29.62
N GLN A 355 -14.93 19.97 -30.21
CA GLN A 355 -15.34 18.74 -30.88
C GLN A 355 -15.40 17.56 -29.93
N VAL A 356 -14.60 17.58 -28.87
CA VAL A 356 -14.41 16.45 -27.96
C VAL A 356 -15.06 16.62 -26.60
N LEU A 357 -15.53 17.80 -26.24
CA LEU A 357 -16.21 18.03 -24.96
C LEU A 357 -17.70 18.22 -25.18
N THR A 358 -18.49 17.47 -24.42
CA THR A 358 -19.95 17.58 -24.40
C THR A 358 -20.43 17.72 -22.97
N LEU A 359 -21.30 18.71 -22.75
CA LEU A 359 -21.98 18.92 -21.47
C LEU A 359 -23.06 17.86 -21.31
N THR A 360 -23.05 17.17 -20.18
CA THR A 360 -24.09 16.24 -19.74
C THR A 360 -24.65 16.69 -18.41
N THR A 361 -25.94 16.49 -18.19
CA THR A 361 -26.63 16.80 -16.92
C THR A 361 -26.81 15.57 -16.04
N THR A 362 -26.42 14.39 -16.51
CA THR A 362 -26.68 13.10 -15.85
C THR A 362 -25.44 12.22 -15.81
N HIS A 363 -24.25 12.80 -15.67
CA HIS A 363 -23.02 12.03 -15.49
C HIS A 363 -23.07 11.27 -14.16
N PRO A 364 -22.77 9.96 -14.09
CA PRO A 364 -22.81 9.23 -12.83
C PRO A 364 -21.79 9.80 -11.84
N VAL A 365 -22.21 10.04 -10.60
CA VAL A 365 -21.27 10.34 -9.51
C VAL A 365 -20.73 9.02 -8.98
N ALA A 366 -19.42 8.93 -8.77
CA ALA A 366 -18.81 7.75 -8.17
C ALA A 366 -19.46 7.47 -6.79
N PRO A 367 -19.70 6.20 -6.43
CA PRO A 367 -20.34 5.87 -5.17
C PRO A 367 -19.60 6.50 -3.98
N PHE A 368 -20.36 7.10 -3.07
CA PHE A 368 -19.84 7.69 -1.84
C PHE A 368 -20.71 7.24 -0.65
N PRO A 369 -20.15 6.54 0.35
CA PRO A 369 -18.75 6.12 0.43
C PRO A 369 -18.34 5.15 -0.69
N PRO A 370 -17.04 5.06 -1.04
CA PRO A 370 -16.56 4.16 -2.09
C PRO A 370 -16.97 2.72 -1.80
N LEU A 371 -17.60 2.06 -2.77
CA LEU A 371 -18.15 0.71 -2.61
C LEU A 371 -17.12 -0.41 -2.91
N LEU A 372 -16.00 -0.08 -3.54
CA LEU A 372 -14.96 -1.03 -3.93
C LEU A 372 -13.87 -1.12 -2.86
N ALA A 373 -13.49 -2.34 -2.48
CA ALA A 373 -12.48 -2.59 -1.45
C ALA A 373 -11.10 -1.97 -1.76
N ALA A 374 -10.72 -1.86 -3.04
CA ALA A 374 -9.47 -1.20 -3.46
C ALA A 374 -9.50 0.32 -3.27
N GLU A 375 -10.70 0.91 -3.22
CA GLU A 375 -10.93 2.34 -3.02
C GLU A 375 -11.15 2.67 -1.53
N ALA A 376 -11.56 1.69 -0.72
CA ALA A 376 -11.87 1.83 0.71
C ALA A 376 -10.64 1.90 1.66
N ASN A 377 -9.41 1.90 1.13
CA ASN A 377 -8.16 1.90 1.92
C ASN A 377 -7.58 3.31 2.18
N GLN A 378 -8.31 4.35 1.81
CA GLN A 378 -7.89 5.75 1.91
C GLN A 378 -9.11 6.62 2.15
N ASP A 379 -8.93 7.78 2.79
CA ASP A 379 -10.02 8.73 3.02
C ASP A 379 -10.60 9.26 1.70
N TRP A 380 -11.89 9.56 1.69
CA TRP A 380 -12.59 10.16 0.54
C TRP A 380 -13.34 11.41 0.93
N LEU A 381 -13.43 12.31 -0.04
CA LEU A 381 -14.24 13.51 0.03
C LEU A 381 -15.33 13.44 -1.03
N LEU A 382 -16.56 13.68 -0.61
CA LEU A 382 -17.61 14.13 -1.50
C LEU A 382 -17.50 15.65 -1.59
N LEU A 383 -17.35 16.14 -2.81
CA LEU A 383 -16.99 17.53 -3.08
C LEU A 383 -18.04 18.19 -3.94
N ARG A 384 -18.34 19.45 -3.64
CA ARG A 384 -18.99 20.37 -4.57
C ARG A 384 -17.90 21.23 -5.18
N VAL A 385 -17.62 21.05 -6.47
CA VAL A 385 -16.55 21.80 -7.14
C VAL A 385 -16.98 23.24 -7.32
N SER A 386 -16.19 24.17 -6.79
CA SER A 386 -16.44 25.61 -6.91
C SER A 386 -15.82 26.15 -8.20
N TYR A 387 -14.54 25.83 -8.42
CA TYR A 387 -13.80 26.26 -9.61
C TYR A 387 -12.87 25.16 -10.11
N ALA A 388 -12.72 25.07 -11.43
CA ALA A 388 -11.74 24.22 -12.10
C ALA A 388 -10.79 25.08 -12.93
N ALA A 389 -9.48 24.86 -12.85
CA ALA A 389 -8.50 25.62 -13.63
C ALA A 389 -7.99 24.79 -14.80
N LEU A 390 -8.10 25.33 -16.02
CA LEU A 390 -7.73 24.65 -17.25
C LEU A 390 -6.20 24.69 -17.45
N ASN A 391 -5.64 23.58 -17.96
CA ASN A 391 -4.20 23.44 -18.17
C ASN A 391 -3.87 22.94 -19.58
N PRO A 392 -2.68 23.28 -20.12
CA PRO A 392 -2.22 22.74 -21.41
C PRO A 392 -2.26 21.20 -21.48
N GLY A 393 -2.04 20.51 -20.34
CA GLY A 393 -2.16 19.05 -20.24
C GLY A 393 -3.57 18.52 -20.57
N ASP A 394 -4.63 19.27 -20.28
CA ASP A 394 -6.00 18.91 -20.64
C ASP A 394 -6.19 18.92 -22.16
N VAL A 395 -5.61 19.91 -22.84
CA VAL A 395 -5.65 20.04 -24.31
C VAL A 395 -4.83 18.93 -24.99
N VAL A 396 -3.65 18.61 -24.46
CA VAL A 396 -2.80 17.51 -24.96
C VAL A 396 -3.56 16.18 -24.87
N THR A 397 -4.21 15.93 -23.74
CA THR A 397 -5.06 14.75 -23.52
C THR A 397 -6.14 14.64 -24.59
N MET A 398 -6.86 15.74 -24.85
CA MET A 398 -7.91 15.81 -25.86
C MET A 398 -7.42 15.57 -27.30
N SER A 399 -6.24 16.11 -27.61
CA SER A 399 -5.73 16.20 -28.98
C SER A 399 -4.95 14.95 -29.40
N VAL A 400 -4.31 14.25 -28.46
CA VAL A 400 -3.39 13.14 -28.75
C VAL A 400 -3.95 11.78 -28.36
N LEU A 401 -4.66 11.67 -27.23
CA LEU A 401 -5.11 10.36 -26.77
C LEU A 401 -6.26 9.82 -27.64
N PRO A 402 -6.14 8.59 -28.16
CA PRO A 402 -7.25 7.89 -28.79
C PRO A 402 -8.50 7.91 -27.92
N SER A 403 -9.69 7.98 -28.52
CA SER A 403 -10.96 8.08 -27.78
C SER A 403 -11.19 6.92 -26.81
N PHE A 404 -10.66 5.72 -27.10
CA PHE A 404 -10.74 4.57 -26.20
C PHE A 404 -9.85 4.70 -24.96
N LEU A 405 -8.80 5.52 -24.99
CA LEU A 405 -7.99 5.88 -23.81
C LEU A 405 -8.55 7.08 -23.04
N ARG A 406 -9.62 7.70 -23.56
CA ARG A 406 -10.39 8.79 -22.93
C ARG A 406 -11.75 8.31 -22.38
N SER A 407 -11.88 6.99 -22.21
CA SER A 407 -13.06 6.33 -21.66
C SER A 407 -12.65 5.59 -20.38
N GLY A 408 -13.41 5.78 -19.31
CA GLY A 408 -13.19 5.17 -18.00
C GLY A 408 -13.67 3.72 -17.93
N PRO A 409 -13.65 3.11 -16.72
CA PRO A 409 -14.17 1.78 -16.48
C PRO A 409 -15.60 1.65 -17.03
N ALA A 410 -15.91 0.50 -17.64
CA ALA A 410 -17.21 0.25 -18.31
C ALA A 410 -17.58 1.21 -19.47
N LYS A 411 -16.59 1.88 -20.10
CA LYS A 411 -16.77 2.81 -21.24
C LYS A 411 -17.54 4.09 -20.89
N THR A 412 -17.52 4.50 -19.63
CA THR A 412 -18.02 5.82 -19.20
C THR A 412 -17.13 6.92 -19.78
N ALA A 413 -17.71 8.06 -20.17
CA ALA A 413 -16.95 9.17 -20.72
C ALA A 413 -16.23 9.92 -19.59
N CYS A 414 -14.90 10.06 -19.64
CA CYS A 414 -14.17 10.72 -18.55
C CYS A 414 -14.46 12.23 -18.49
N VAL A 415 -14.37 12.78 -17.28
CA VAL A 415 -14.42 14.22 -16.99
C VAL A 415 -13.00 14.80 -16.99
N PRO A 416 -12.73 15.92 -17.70
CA PRO A 416 -11.41 16.53 -17.77
C PRO A 416 -11.07 17.42 -16.55
N THR A 417 -9.84 17.94 -16.53
CA THR A 417 -9.26 18.89 -15.55
C THR A 417 -8.72 18.25 -14.27
N MET A 418 -7.50 18.64 -13.93
CA MET A 418 -6.73 18.14 -12.77
C MET A 418 -6.73 19.10 -11.57
N ASP A 419 -6.85 20.40 -11.81
CA ASP A 419 -6.75 21.46 -10.80
C ASP A 419 -8.14 21.95 -10.40
N VAL A 420 -8.51 21.81 -9.12
CA VAL A 420 -9.82 22.24 -8.61
C VAL A 420 -9.75 22.90 -7.24
N SER A 421 -10.72 23.78 -6.98
CA SER A 421 -11.13 24.14 -5.63
C SER A 421 -12.57 23.70 -5.41
N ALA A 422 -12.88 23.27 -4.20
CA ALA A 422 -14.16 22.69 -3.85
C ALA A 422 -14.53 22.97 -2.40
N THR A 423 -15.81 22.79 -2.10
CA THR A 423 -16.32 22.71 -0.73
C THR A 423 -16.61 21.26 -0.40
N VAL A 424 -16.14 20.80 0.76
CA VAL A 424 -16.41 19.45 1.26
C VAL A 424 -17.89 19.34 1.58
N VAL A 425 -18.59 18.43 0.91
CA VAL A 425 -19.99 18.08 1.19
C VAL A 425 -20.04 17.03 2.29
N ASP A 426 -19.21 15.99 2.16
CA ASP A 426 -19.11 14.92 3.14
C ASP A 426 -17.69 14.33 3.14
N PHE A 427 -17.28 13.78 4.27
CA PHE A 427 -15.97 13.16 4.47
C PHE A 427 -16.16 11.73 4.94
N TRP A 428 -15.60 10.80 4.18
CA TRP A 428 -15.57 9.42 4.55
C TRP A 428 -14.15 9.07 4.98
N ALA A 429 -13.99 8.78 6.26
CA ALA A 429 -12.74 8.27 6.80
C ALA A 429 -12.60 6.78 6.44
N ALA A 430 -11.50 6.42 5.80
CA ALA A 430 -11.13 5.03 5.71
C ALA A 430 -10.92 4.45 7.11
N PRO A 431 -11.20 3.16 7.28
CA PRO A 431 -10.85 2.50 8.51
C PRO A 431 -9.36 2.58 8.82
N GLY A 432 -9.00 3.03 10.03
CA GLY A 432 -7.60 3.17 10.45
C GLY A 432 -6.94 4.50 10.09
N SER A 433 -7.69 5.48 9.57
CA SER A 433 -7.16 6.82 9.32
C SER A 433 -6.64 7.49 10.60
N GLN A 434 -5.44 8.06 10.51
CA GLN A 434 -4.76 8.64 11.66
C GLN A 434 -5.49 9.88 12.18
N PRO A 435 -5.63 10.05 13.51
CA PRO A 435 -6.17 11.29 14.07
C PRO A 435 -5.20 12.45 13.79
N GLY A 436 -5.66 13.48 13.06
CA GLY A 436 -4.89 14.72 12.82
C GLY A 436 -5.07 15.36 11.44
N ARG A 437 -5.64 14.65 10.45
CA ARG A 437 -5.85 15.16 9.07
C ARG A 437 -7.28 14.92 8.55
N THR A 438 -8.28 15.07 9.42
CA THR A 438 -9.69 14.93 9.04
C THR A 438 -10.20 16.19 8.34
N PHE A 439 -11.17 16.03 7.43
CA PHE A 439 -11.94 17.13 6.83
C PHE A 439 -13.33 17.20 7.44
N ALA A 440 -13.96 18.37 7.39
CA ALA A 440 -15.34 18.58 7.82
C ALA A 440 -16.19 19.10 6.65
N ALA A 441 -17.49 18.77 6.67
CA ALA A 441 -18.45 19.38 5.76
C ALA A 441 -18.39 20.92 5.89
N GLY A 442 -18.32 21.61 4.76
CA GLY A 442 -18.12 23.05 4.67
C GLY A 442 -16.66 23.50 4.53
N ASP A 443 -15.67 22.61 4.74
CA ASP A 443 -14.27 22.96 4.51
C ASP A 443 -14.05 23.37 3.06
N SER A 444 -13.38 24.50 2.85
CA SER A 444 -12.87 24.89 1.54
C SER A 444 -11.55 24.18 1.28
N VAL A 445 -11.47 23.41 0.19
CA VAL A 445 -10.29 22.64 -0.20
C VAL A 445 -9.82 23.00 -1.61
N VAL A 446 -8.53 22.80 -1.84
CA VAL A 446 -7.89 22.88 -3.15
C VAL A 446 -7.20 21.55 -3.41
N GLY A 447 -7.32 21.04 -4.64
CA GLY A 447 -6.77 19.74 -4.99
C GLY A 447 -6.15 19.67 -6.38
N PHE A 448 -5.17 18.78 -6.48
CA PHE A 448 -4.53 18.38 -7.72
C PHE A 448 -4.79 16.89 -7.94
N VAL A 449 -5.79 16.59 -8.76
CA VAL A 449 -6.15 15.23 -9.17
C VAL A 449 -5.17 14.78 -10.24
N THR A 450 -4.43 13.70 -9.99
CA THR A 450 -3.39 13.26 -10.92
C THR A 450 -3.98 12.78 -12.24
N PHE A 451 -3.21 12.96 -13.31
CA PHE A 451 -3.59 12.49 -14.63
C PHE A 451 -3.87 10.98 -14.66
N ASP A 452 -3.08 10.18 -13.92
CA ASP A 452 -3.29 8.74 -13.85
C ASP A 452 -4.60 8.37 -13.15
N HIS A 453 -4.97 9.07 -12.07
CA HIS A 453 -6.27 8.89 -11.43
C HIS A 453 -7.42 9.25 -12.38
N LEU A 454 -7.36 10.42 -13.01
CA LEU A 454 -8.37 10.87 -13.98
C LEU A 454 -8.53 9.86 -15.12
N ARG A 455 -7.42 9.34 -15.67
CA ARG A 455 -7.44 8.36 -16.76
C ARG A 455 -8.01 7.01 -16.32
N THR A 456 -7.70 6.55 -15.11
CA THR A 456 -8.10 5.23 -14.61
C THR A 456 -9.53 5.19 -14.11
N THR A 457 -10.01 6.25 -13.47
CA THR A 457 -11.36 6.31 -12.89
C THR A 457 -12.36 7.04 -13.78
N GLY A 458 -11.88 7.94 -14.63
CA GLY A 458 -12.70 8.84 -15.42
C GLY A 458 -13.19 10.08 -14.65
N ASN A 459 -12.77 10.26 -13.39
CA ASN A 459 -13.23 11.35 -12.54
C ASN A 459 -12.24 12.52 -12.55
N GLY A 460 -12.70 13.69 -13.00
CA GLY A 460 -11.94 14.93 -13.07
C GLY A 460 -12.72 16.12 -12.53
N GLY A 461 -12.17 17.32 -12.70
CA GLY A 461 -12.65 18.54 -12.05
C GLY A 461 -13.82 19.27 -12.69
N LEU A 462 -14.12 19.06 -13.98
CA LEU A 462 -15.21 19.77 -14.67
C LEU A 462 -16.59 19.12 -14.46
N GLN A 463 -16.98 18.97 -13.19
CA GLN A 463 -18.29 18.47 -12.77
C GLN A 463 -18.71 19.10 -11.44
N GLU A 464 -20.02 19.32 -11.24
CA GLU A 464 -20.53 20.02 -10.04
C GLU A 464 -20.31 19.26 -8.74
N VAL A 465 -20.51 17.94 -8.75
CA VAL A 465 -20.31 17.07 -7.60
C VAL A 465 -19.40 15.91 -7.98
N VAL A 466 -18.40 15.62 -7.15
CA VAL A 466 -17.48 14.51 -7.38
C VAL A 466 -17.05 13.87 -6.06
N ALA A 467 -16.89 12.55 -6.06
CA ALA A 467 -16.22 11.82 -4.99
C ALA A 467 -14.76 11.54 -5.39
N LEU A 468 -13.79 11.99 -4.58
CA LEU A 468 -12.36 11.81 -4.84
C LEU A 468 -11.61 11.45 -3.55
N PRO A 469 -10.47 10.74 -3.65
CA PRO A 469 -9.60 10.48 -2.51
C PRO A 469 -9.11 11.78 -1.84
N ALA A 470 -9.19 11.84 -0.51
CA ALA A 470 -8.81 13.01 0.27
C ALA A 470 -7.32 13.36 0.12
N ARG A 471 -6.47 12.39 -0.24
CA ARG A 471 -5.03 12.59 -0.47
C ARG A 471 -4.70 13.63 -1.55
N PHE A 472 -5.63 13.92 -2.45
CA PHE A 472 -5.44 14.94 -3.49
C PHE A 472 -5.74 16.36 -3.02
N PHE A 473 -6.17 16.54 -1.77
CA PHE A 473 -6.72 17.80 -1.28
C PHE A 473 -6.00 18.31 -0.04
N VAL A 474 -5.89 19.63 0.05
CA VAL A 474 -5.46 20.40 1.22
C VAL A 474 -6.43 21.56 1.42
N ARG A 475 -6.49 22.12 2.63
CA ARG A 475 -7.40 23.25 2.91
C ARG A 475 -6.97 24.51 2.18
N VAL A 476 -7.95 25.27 1.69
CA VAL A 476 -7.73 26.66 1.26
C VAL A 476 -7.41 27.49 2.51
N PRO A 477 -6.32 28.27 2.51
CA PRO A 477 -5.98 29.10 3.66
C PRO A 477 -7.05 30.12 3.99
N GLN A 478 -7.23 30.39 5.28
CA GLN A 478 -8.17 31.41 5.75
C GLN A 478 -7.87 32.76 5.08
N GLY A 479 -8.91 33.40 4.53
CA GLY A 479 -8.80 34.70 3.85
C GLY A 479 -8.31 34.64 2.39
N LYS A 480 -8.04 33.46 1.82
CA LYS A 480 -7.77 33.28 0.40
C LYS A 480 -9.02 32.82 -0.36
N SER A 481 -9.15 33.22 -1.62
CA SER A 481 -10.31 32.83 -2.43
C SER A 481 -10.14 31.43 -3.02
N GLN A 482 -11.24 30.65 -3.06
CA GLN A 482 -11.29 29.36 -3.79
C GLN A 482 -10.95 29.56 -5.28
N ARG A 483 -11.39 30.68 -5.86
CA ARG A 483 -11.06 31.10 -7.23
C ARG A 483 -9.56 31.11 -7.49
N GLU A 484 -8.78 31.80 -6.67
CA GLU A 484 -7.32 31.82 -6.85
C GLU A 484 -6.70 30.46 -6.53
N ALA A 485 -7.17 29.79 -5.48
CA ALA A 485 -6.65 28.50 -5.08
C ALA A 485 -6.78 27.44 -6.19
N ALA A 486 -7.87 27.46 -6.98
CA ALA A 486 -8.10 26.48 -8.06
C ALA A 486 -6.94 26.37 -9.06
N GLY A 487 -6.20 27.46 -9.31
CA GLY A 487 -5.05 27.46 -10.22
C GLY A 487 -3.69 27.22 -9.56
N LEU A 488 -3.65 26.88 -8.26
CA LEU A 488 -2.44 26.91 -7.46
C LEU A 488 -1.56 25.66 -7.62
N LEU A 489 -2.14 24.46 -7.44
CA LEU A 489 -1.36 23.28 -7.08
C LEU A 489 -0.53 22.71 -8.24
N LEU A 490 -1.09 22.42 -9.42
CA LEU A 490 -0.28 21.90 -10.52
C LEU A 490 0.89 22.82 -10.90
N ALA A 491 0.63 24.13 -10.99
CA ALA A 491 1.66 25.11 -11.35
C ALA A 491 2.65 25.34 -10.20
N GLY A 492 2.16 25.51 -8.97
CA GLY A 492 2.97 25.77 -7.78
C GLY A 492 3.87 24.59 -7.43
N CYS A 493 3.37 23.36 -7.50
CA CYS A 493 4.16 22.15 -7.30
C CYS A 493 5.25 22.01 -8.39
N THR A 494 4.96 22.40 -9.63
CA THR A 494 5.96 22.39 -10.71
C THR A 494 7.04 23.46 -10.48
N ALA A 495 6.65 24.63 -9.96
CA ALA A 495 7.52 25.79 -9.82
C ALA A 495 8.36 25.83 -8.52
N TRP A 496 8.06 25.03 -7.50
CA TRP A 496 8.72 25.04 -6.17
C TRP A 496 10.15 24.45 -6.17
N GLN A 497 10.94 24.78 -7.19
CA GLN A 497 12.33 24.37 -7.33
C GLN A 497 13.26 25.58 -7.27
N GLN A 498 14.40 25.40 -6.60
CA GLN A 498 15.14 26.48 -5.94
C GLN A 498 15.74 27.56 -6.86
N VAL A 499 15.80 27.34 -8.18
CA VAL A 499 16.34 28.31 -9.14
C VAL A 499 15.46 28.41 -10.39
N VAL A 500 14.76 29.54 -10.54
CA VAL A 500 13.98 29.86 -11.75
C VAL A 500 14.81 30.77 -12.65
N LEU A 501 15.04 30.34 -13.89
CA LEU A 501 15.73 31.14 -14.91
C LEU A 501 14.77 31.48 -16.05
N ASP A 502 14.57 32.78 -16.27
CA ASP A 502 13.83 33.29 -17.42
C ASP A 502 14.71 33.21 -18.67
N TYR A 503 14.50 32.17 -19.47
CA TYR A 503 15.30 31.91 -20.67
C TYR A 503 15.15 33.00 -21.75
N THR A 504 14.07 33.80 -21.71
CA THR A 504 13.81 34.84 -22.71
C THR A 504 14.74 36.04 -22.59
N ARG A 505 15.48 36.14 -21.48
CA ARG A 505 16.43 37.23 -21.21
C ARG A 505 17.83 37.00 -21.79
N TYR A 506 18.07 35.87 -22.43
CA TYR A 506 19.40 35.46 -22.89
C TYR A 506 19.40 35.14 -24.38
N GLY A 507 20.31 35.77 -25.15
CA GLY A 507 20.51 35.46 -26.56
C GLY A 507 21.23 34.13 -26.81
N ASP A 508 22.19 33.76 -25.94
CA ASP A 508 22.85 32.45 -25.91
C ASP A 508 22.69 31.81 -24.52
N LEU A 509 21.54 31.20 -24.28
CA LEU A 509 21.23 30.60 -22.99
C LEU A 509 22.21 29.48 -22.58
N VAL A 510 22.68 28.65 -23.52
CA VAL A 510 23.60 27.55 -23.21
C VAL A 510 25.00 28.07 -22.86
N GLY A 511 25.49 29.06 -23.59
CA GLY A 511 26.75 29.73 -23.26
C GLY A 511 26.71 30.39 -21.89
N GLU A 512 25.62 31.07 -21.57
CA GLU A 512 25.41 31.72 -20.27
C GLU A 512 25.36 30.70 -19.12
N LEU A 513 24.58 29.61 -19.28
CA LEU A 513 24.52 28.55 -18.28
C LEU A 513 25.87 27.86 -18.07
N ALA A 514 26.59 27.57 -19.15
CA ALA A 514 27.91 26.97 -19.07
C ALA A 514 28.93 27.90 -18.38
N THR A 515 28.87 29.20 -18.67
CA THR A 515 29.77 30.18 -18.06
C THR A 515 29.48 30.35 -16.57
N ARG A 516 28.20 30.46 -16.20
CA ARG A 516 27.78 30.73 -14.82
C ARG A 516 27.83 29.50 -13.92
N TYR A 517 27.55 28.32 -14.46
CA TYR A 517 27.37 27.08 -13.69
C TYR A 517 28.30 25.94 -14.10
N GLY A 518 29.14 26.08 -15.12
CA GLY A 518 30.07 25.01 -15.52
C GLY A 518 31.06 24.61 -14.42
N GLY A 519 31.49 25.56 -13.58
CA GLY A 519 32.29 25.29 -12.39
C GLY A 519 31.51 24.85 -11.16
N LYS A 520 30.17 24.90 -11.21
CA LYS A 520 29.23 24.50 -10.15
C LYS A 520 27.99 23.84 -10.76
N PRO A 521 28.16 22.67 -11.40
CA PRO A 521 27.09 22.05 -12.17
C PRO A 521 25.92 21.62 -11.28
N PHE A 522 24.72 21.67 -11.86
CA PHE A 522 23.48 21.26 -11.21
C PHE A 522 23.44 19.74 -10.98
N ASP A 523 22.76 19.33 -9.92
CA ASP A 523 22.38 17.94 -9.66
C ASP A 523 21.14 17.54 -10.47
N VAL A 524 20.19 18.47 -10.62
CA VAL A 524 18.94 18.27 -11.35
C VAL A 524 18.60 19.55 -12.12
N ILE A 525 18.15 19.40 -13.36
CA ILE A 525 17.55 20.46 -14.16
C ILE A 525 16.11 20.08 -14.43
N ILE A 526 15.17 21.00 -14.20
CA ILE A 526 13.76 20.82 -14.54
C ILE A 526 13.37 21.91 -15.53
N ASP A 527 13.10 21.46 -16.75
CA ASP A 527 12.79 22.27 -17.91
C ASP A 527 11.28 22.30 -18.12
N GLY A 528 10.65 23.39 -17.69
CA GLY A 528 9.21 23.62 -17.86
C GLY A 528 8.78 23.92 -19.30
N TRP A 529 9.73 24.23 -20.19
CA TRP A 529 9.46 24.59 -21.59
C TRP A 529 9.70 23.44 -22.56
N GLY A 530 10.69 22.60 -22.28
CA GLY A 530 11.06 21.48 -23.14
C GLY A 530 12.06 21.83 -24.24
N ASN A 531 13.05 22.66 -23.93
CA ASN A 531 14.05 23.13 -24.86
C ASN A 531 15.06 22.04 -25.22
N GLN A 532 14.96 21.49 -26.44
CA GLN A 532 15.88 20.45 -26.92
C GLN A 532 17.33 20.90 -27.00
N MET A 533 17.56 22.18 -27.28
CA MET A 533 18.90 22.74 -27.36
C MET A 533 19.57 22.78 -25.98
N LEU A 534 18.82 23.11 -24.92
CA LEU A 534 19.30 22.99 -23.54
C LEU A 534 19.62 21.54 -23.16
N PHE A 535 18.70 20.61 -23.44
CA PHE A 535 18.93 19.20 -23.11
C PHE A 535 20.17 18.65 -23.83
N ASN A 536 20.31 18.93 -25.14
CA ASN A 536 21.45 18.45 -25.92
C ASN A 536 22.82 18.99 -25.46
N HIS A 537 22.84 20.11 -24.74
CA HIS A 537 24.07 20.72 -24.21
C HIS A 537 24.19 20.69 -22.69
N CYS A 538 23.28 19.99 -22.00
CA CYS A 538 23.19 20.03 -20.53
C CYS A 538 24.46 19.54 -19.83
N ALA A 539 25.28 18.70 -20.47
CA ALA A 539 26.55 18.21 -19.91
C ALA A 539 27.52 19.34 -19.49
N ARG A 540 27.37 20.55 -20.05
CA ARG A 540 28.17 21.73 -19.71
C ARG A 540 27.86 22.32 -18.34
N PHE A 541 26.72 22.00 -17.75
CA PHE A 541 26.24 22.58 -16.49
C PHE A 541 25.41 21.58 -15.65
N LEU A 542 25.36 20.30 -16.03
CA LEU A 542 24.74 19.20 -15.29
C LEU A 542 25.80 18.14 -14.95
N LYS A 543 25.77 17.62 -13.72
CA LYS A 543 26.68 16.55 -13.27
C LYS A 543 26.46 15.24 -14.04
N PRO A 544 27.48 14.39 -14.23
CA PRO A 544 27.35 13.09 -14.92
C PRO A 544 26.22 12.19 -14.39
N GLU A 545 26.07 12.13 -13.08
CA GLU A 545 25.05 11.40 -12.35
C GLU A 545 23.70 12.16 -12.25
N GLY A 546 23.69 13.44 -12.62
CA GLY A 546 22.52 14.31 -12.54
C GLY A 546 21.44 13.99 -13.57
N PHE A 547 20.25 14.55 -13.35
CA PHE A 547 19.06 14.29 -14.17
C PHE A 547 18.55 15.56 -14.85
N TYR A 548 18.28 15.45 -16.16
CA TYR A 548 17.51 16.44 -16.91
C TYR A 548 16.05 15.98 -16.98
N ASN A 549 15.16 16.74 -16.36
CA ASN A 549 13.73 16.50 -16.35
C ASN A 549 13.05 17.56 -17.22
N ALA A 550 12.18 17.15 -18.16
CA ALA A 550 11.40 18.10 -18.95
C ALA A 550 9.90 17.86 -18.74
N ALA A 551 9.17 18.93 -18.39
CA ALA A 551 7.71 18.90 -18.20
C ALA A 551 6.95 18.67 -19.52
N SER A 552 7.54 19.11 -20.63
CA SER A 552 7.04 18.92 -21.98
C SER A 552 8.20 18.97 -22.99
N ILE A 553 7.89 18.80 -24.28
CA ILE A 553 8.73 19.28 -25.39
C ILE A 553 7.95 20.41 -26.03
N HIS A 554 8.60 21.54 -26.32
CA HIS A 554 7.92 22.66 -26.97
C HIS A 554 7.40 22.27 -28.37
N TYR A 555 6.18 22.69 -28.70
CA TYR A 555 5.54 22.48 -30.00
C TYR A 555 4.87 23.76 -30.52
N ASP A 556 4.86 23.90 -31.85
CA ASP A 556 4.25 25.01 -32.58
C ASP A 556 2.71 24.89 -32.67
N GLY A 557 2.05 24.80 -31.52
CA GLY A 557 0.59 24.79 -31.38
C GLY A 557 -0.05 23.43 -31.08
N PHE A 558 -1.30 23.47 -30.61
CA PHE A 558 -2.01 22.31 -30.05
C PHE A 558 -2.64 21.34 -31.07
N ALA A 559 -2.27 21.44 -32.35
CA ALA A 559 -2.73 20.48 -33.36
C ALA A 559 -2.17 19.07 -33.05
N ALA A 560 -2.90 18.03 -33.45
CA ALA A 560 -2.54 16.65 -33.11
C ALA A 560 -1.12 16.25 -33.56
N TRP A 561 -0.66 16.74 -34.71
CA TRP A 561 0.65 16.39 -35.26
C TRP A 561 1.83 17.01 -34.48
N PRO A 562 1.91 18.34 -34.25
CA PRO A 562 2.95 18.93 -33.40
C PRO A 562 3.04 18.30 -31.99
N VAL A 563 1.89 18.00 -31.37
CA VAL A 563 1.87 17.38 -30.04
C VAL A 563 2.31 15.91 -30.09
N LEU A 564 1.94 15.16 -31.13
CA LEU A 564 2.43 13.79 -31.34
C LEU A 564 3.95 13.76 -31.52
N VAL A 565 4.50 14.64 -32.35
CA VAL A 565 5.96 14.77 -32.57
C VAL A 565 6.67 15.07 -31.25
N SER A 566 6.08 15.92 -30.41
CA SER A 566 6.59 16.21 -29.06
C SER A 566 6.59 15.00 -28.15
N GLY A 567 5.50 14.21 -28.14
CA GLY A 567 5.42 12.96 -27.39
C GLY A 567 6.45 11.92 -27.84
N LEU A 568 6.66 11.78 -29.15
CA LEU A 568 7.70 10.90 -29.71
C LEU A 568 9.10 11.39 -29.36
N THR A 569 9.33 12.70 -29.36
CA THR A 569 10.61 13.31 -28.97
C THR A 569 10.91 13.07 -27.48
N LEU A 570 9.88 13.16 -26.63
CA LEU A 570 9.95 12.87 -25.21
C LEU A 570 10.32 11.39 -24.96
N LEU A 571 9.66 10.46 -25.67
CA LEU A 571 10.00 9.04 -25.62
C LEU A 571 11.44 8.78 -26.11
N TRP A 572 11.83 9.40 -27.22
CA TRP A 572 13.18 9.28 -27.76
C TRP A 572 14.23 9.77 -26.76
N ASN A 573 13.99 10.89 -26.08
CA ASN A 573 14.88 11.40 -25.03
C ASN A 573 14.99 10.45 -23.83
N ALA A 574 13.96 9.66 -23.54
CA ALA A 574 13.98 8.66 -22.47
C ALA A 574 14.83 7.42 -22.82
N ILE A 575 14.74 6.97 -24.07
CA ILE A 575 15.35 5.70 -24.51
C ILE A 575 16.69 5.88 -25.22
N ARG A 576 17.05 7.10 -25.62
CA ARG A 576 18.32 7.39 -26.32
C ARG A 576 19.51 6.89 -25.49
N PRO A 577 20.54 6.28 -26.12
CA PRO A 577 21.74 5.88 -25.42
C PRO A 577 22.39 7.05 -24.69
N LYS A 578 22.92 6.82 -23.49
CA LYS A 578 23.66 7.84 -22.73
C LYS A 578 25.02 8.16 -23.36
N SER A 579 25.61 7.18 -24.05
CA SER A 579 26.95 7.31 -24.64
C SER A 579 27.00 8.44 -25.67
N THR A 580 27.91 9.40 -25.48
CA THR A 580 28.15 10.51 -26.42
C THR A 580 28.63 10.02 -27.78
N TRP A 581 29.31 8.86 -27.82
CA TRP A 581 29.70 8.20 -29.06
C TRP A 581 28.50 7.71 -29.88
N LEU A 582 27.37 7.38 -29.23
CA LEU A 582 26.11 6.97 -29.87
C LEU A 582 25.13 8.15 -30.04
N GLY A 583 25.60 9.40 -29.98
CA GLY A 583 24.74 10.60 -30.08
C GLY A 583 23.98 10.96 -28.79
N GLY A 584 24.34 10.34 -27.67
CA GLY A 584 23.82 10.68 -26.34
C GLY A 584 24.36 11.99 -25.79
N THR A 585 23.71 12.55 -24.77
CA THR A 585 24.18 13.74 -24.05
C THR A 585 25.20 13.43 -22.97
N GLY A 586 25.49 12.16 -22.68
CA GLY A 586 26.29 11.77 -21.52
C GLY A 586 25.58 12.00 -20.18
N ARG A 587 24.27 12.28 -20.19
CA ARG A 587 23.47 12.62 -19.00
C ARG A 587 22.17 11.83 -18.96
N ASN A 588 21.63 11.69 -17.75
CA ASN A 588 20.35 11.04 -17.57
C ASN A 588 19.23 12.00 -17.98
N TRP A 589 18.28 11.48 -18.74
CA TRP A 589 17.03 12.18 -19.01
C TRP A 589 15.89 11.45 -18.31
N MET A 590 14.94 12.20 -17.80
CA MET A 590 13.75 11.68 -17.15
C MET A 590 12.53 12.46 -17.62
N ALA A 591 11.46 11.76 -17.96
CA ALA A 591 10.19 12.42 -18.23
C ALA A 591 9.68 13.01 -16.92
N ALA A 592 9.13 14.22 -16.95
CA ALA A 592 8.23 14.62 -15.89
C ALA A 592 7.04 13.68 -15.93
N ASN A 593 7.01 12.71 -15.02
CA ASN A 593 5.76 12.02 -14.74
C ASN A 593 4.90 13.01 -13.94
N MET A 594 3.65 13.21 -14.35
CA MET A 594 2.63 13.84 -13.52
C MET A 594 2.30 12.90 -12.35
N MET A 595 3.25 12.79 -11.43
CA MET A 595 3.14 11.99 -10.22
C MET A 595 2.33 12.75 -9.18
N ASP A 596 1.74 12.00 -8.26
CA ASP A 596 1.18 12.55 -7.04
C ASP A 596 2.31 13.28 -6.27
N PRO A 597 2.24 14.61 -6.08
CA PRO A 597 3.28 15.36 -5.35
C PRO A 597 3.30 15.01 -3.87
N GLY A 598 2.26 14.35 -3.36
CA GLY A 598 2.07 14.08 -1.93
C GLY A 598 1.54 15.31 -1.17
N ILE A 599 0.80 15.02 -0.11
CA ILE A 599 0.15 16.04 0.73
C ILE A 599 1.14 17.04 1.31
N GLU A 600 2.29 16.59 1.81
CA GLU A 600 3.30 17.46 2.44
C GLU A 600 3.81 18.56 1.50
N PHE A 601 3.95 18.24 0.22
CA PHE A 601 4.41 19.19 -0.78
C PHE A 601 3.31 20.18 -1.17
N MET A 602 2.06 19.70 -1.29
CA MET A 602 0.90 20.58 -1.49
C MET A 602 0.71 21.55 -0.33
N GLU A 603 0.89 21.08 0.93
CA GLU A 603 0.87 21.90 2.14
C GLU A 603 1.95 23.00 2.09
N GLN A 604 3.17 22.70 1.62
CA GLN A 604 4.23 23.70 1.44
C GLN A 604 3.86 24.78 0.41
N VAL A 605 3.35 24.38 -0.76
CA VAL A 605 2.93 25.34 -1.80
C VAL A 605 1.79 26.24 -1.28
N VAL A 606 0.83 25.65 -0.56
CA VAL A 606 -0.26 26.40 0.08
C VAL A 606 0.25 27.34 1.17
N ALA A 607 1.27 26.94 1.94
CA ALA A 607 1.91 27.82 2.93
C ALA A 607 2.52 29.06 2.25
N LEU A 608 3.25 28.90 1.14
CA LEU A 608 3.81 30.02 0.38
C LEU A 608 2.74 30.97 -0.16
N PHE A 609 1.60 30.42 -0.59
CA PHE A 609 0.46 31.19 -1.04
C PHE A 609 -0.20 31.95 0.13
N THR A 610 -0.29 31.31 1.30
CA THR A 610 -0.77 31.91 2.55
C THR A 610 0.11 33.10 2.95
N GLU A 611 1.43 32.90 2.95
CA GLU A 611 2.45 33.90 3.27
C GLU A 611 2.58 35.01 2.20
N GLY A 612 1.91 34.88 1.06
CA GLY A 612 1.98 35.85 -0.04
C GLY A 612 3.30 35.83 -0.83
N LYS A 613 4.13 34.81 -0.64
CA LYS A 613 5.38 34.61 -1.39
C LYS A 613 5.12 34.20 -2.85
N ILE A 614 4.00 33.53 -3.09
CA ILE A 614 3.48 33.25 -4.44
C ILE A 614 2.06 33.76 -4.56
N ARG A 615 1.65 34.10 -5.79
CA ARG A 615 0.28 34.50 -6.13
C ARG A 615 -0.17 33.75 -7.36
N VAL A 616 -1.45 33.41 -7.41
CA VAL A 616 -2.06 32.86 -8.63
C VAL A 616 -2.51 34.04 -9.50
N VAL A 617 -1.97 34.11 -10.71
CA VAL A 617 -2.43 35.09 -11.70
C VAL A 617 -3.56 34.44 -12.47
N VAL A 618 -4.78 34.94 -12.29
CA VAL A 618 -5.95 34.51 -13.06
C VAL A 618 -6.09 35.41 -14.28
N ASP A 619 -6.10 34.81 -15.47
CA ASP A 619 -6.27 35.52 -16.74
C ASP A 619 -7.75 35.84 -17.00
N SER A 620 -8.60 34.82 -16.95
CA SER A 620 -10.02 34.93 -17.24
C SER A 620 -10.81 33.91 -16.42
N GLU A 621 -12.07 34.26 -16.15
CA GLU A 621 -13.06 33.42 -15.48
C GLU A 621 -14.27 33.25 -16.39
N TRP A 622 -14.76 32.02 -16.50
CA TRP A 622 -15.84 31.63 -17.40
C TRP A 622 -16.91 30.83 -16.65
N SER A 623 -18.17 30.92 -17.07
CA SER A 623 -19.23 30.09 -16.49
C SER A 623 -19.08 28.63 -16.90
N PHE A 624 -19.76 27.74 -16.19
CA PHE A 624 -19.70 26.31 -16.48
C PHE A 624 -20.20 25.96 -17.89
N GLU A 625 -21.11 26.73 -18.46
CA GLU A 625 -21.61 26.57 -19.83
C GLU A 625 -20.59 27.03 -20.88
N GLN A 626 -19.63 27.86 -20.50
CA GLN A 626 -18.66 28.50 -21.39
C GLN A 626 -17.30 27.80 -21.41
N VAL A 627 -17.24 26.51 -21.07
CA VAL A 627 -15.99 25.73 -21.04
C VAL A 627 -15.31 25.70 -22.41
N HIS A 628 -16.07 25.69 -23.51
CA HIS A 628 -15.51 25.76 -24.86
C HIS A 628 -14.75 27.06 -25.10
N GLU A 629 -15.34 28.20 -24.74
CA GLU A 629 -14.73 29.52 -24.85
C GLU A 629 -13.49 29.64 -23.96
N ALA A 630 -13.55 29.09 -22.74
CA ALA A 630 -12.40 29.03 -21.84
C ALA A 630 -11.23 28.25 -22.46
N PHE A 631 -11.51 27.12 -23.10
CA PHE A 631 -10.48 26.36 -23.84
C PHE A 631 -9.97 27.10 -25.08
N ASP A 632 -10.80 27.88 -25.77
CA ASP A 632 -10.35 28.69 -26.91
C ASP A 632 -9.31 29.74 -26.47
N VAL A 633 -9.50 30.37 -25.30
CA VAL A 633 -8.50 31.28 -24.71
C VAL A 633 -7.20 30.55 -24.41
N LEU A 634 -7.29 29.38 -23.77
CA LEU A 634 -6.11 28.59 -23.42
C LEU A 634 -5.31 28.16 -24.66
N ILE A 635 -6.00 27.69 -25.71
CA ILE A 635 -5.38 27.19 -26.94
C ILE A 635 -4.82 28.31 -27.81
N SER A 636 -5.33 29.53 -27.67
CA SER A 636 -4.80 30.70 -28.39
C SER A 636 -3.31 30.99 -28.06
N GLY A 637 -2.81 30.46 -26.94
CA GLY A 637 -1.48 30.76 -26.43
C GLY A 637 -1.32 32.18 -25.88
N ARG A 638 -2.41 32.94 -25.75
CA ARG A 638 -2.40 34.34 -25.30
C ARG A 638 -2.79 34.54 -23.83
N ALA A 639 -3.23 33.49 -23.15
CA ALA A 639 -3.53 33.54 -21.72
C ALA A 639 -2.28 33.95 -20.93
N ARG A 640 -2.40 34.98 -20.08
CA ARG A 640 -1.31 35.51 -19.25
C ARG A 640 -1.29 34.92 -17.83
N GLY A 641 -2.15 33.95 -17.58
CA GLY A 641 -2.41 33.35 -16.28
C GLY A 641 -3.34 32.14 -16.40
N LYS A 642 -3.88 31.70 -15.27
CA LYS A 642 -4.82 30.57 -15.19
C LYS A 642 -6.16 30.99 -15.80
N VAL A 643 -6.68 30.15 -16.69
CA VAL A 643 -8.06 30.24 -17.18
C VAL A 643 -8.92 29.39 -16.26
N ILE A 644 -9.91 29.99 -15.62
CA ILE A 644 -10.70 29.36 -14.57
C ILE A 644 -12.15 29.24 -15.03
N VAL A 645 -12.75 28.10 -14.72
CA VAL A 645 -14.18 27.84 -14.93
C VAL A 645 -14.85 27.81 -13.56
N LYS A 646 -15.85 28.67 -13.36
CA LYS A 646 -16.73 28.61 -12.20
C LYS A 646 -17.75 27.50 -12.41
N VAL A 647 -17.71 26.46 -11.58
CA VAL A 647 -18.47 25.21 -11.78
C VAL A 647 -19.80 25.26 -11.04
N ALA A 648 -19.79 25.54 -9.73
CA ALA A 648 -20.98 25.70 -8.91
C ALA A 648 -21.01 27.08 -8.25
N GLU A 649 -22.20 27.57 -7.90
CA GLU A 649 -22.41 28.84 -7.19
C GLU A 649 -21.96 28.80 -5.73
#